data_AF-A0A226DSZ9-F1
#
_entry.id   AF-A0A226DSZ9-F1
#
_cell.length_a   1.000
_cell.length_b   1.000
_cell.length_c   1.000
_cell.angle_alpha   90.00
_cell.angle_beta   90.00
_cell.angle_gamma   90.00
#
_symmetry.space_group_name_H-M   'P 1'
#
loop_
_entity.id
_entity.type
_entity.pdbx_description
1 polymer ?
#
loop_
_entity_poly.entity_id
_entity_poly.type
_entity_poly.pdbx_seq_one_letter_code
_entity_poly.pdbx_strand_id
1 'polypeptide(L)'
;MYTSEFLPLLQSNFKFCKFFKCIPFDFDEKKGRFVKATSPRDVLVFKAQCVLSLFYCGAMFGKLFFGNLSTEKKFQGVSFLVIYTVTFILRWNYSLNVAHIQIINGFMDFESSVMKDFSKLSPSLGARVMKLFTRLVTISVVAYPLLQFCLLTYIPCTPPFILSILHNCSGNFGKLSMTRVFIHLTESWMGWHMILSAGFWLLGIIYLGLVCLLHYSRVLGREIARNGPHQDAHLKLYRRIQVLEKSYNEYPMNLIVPTTLLGIPLVQIVGLYAMLNLHNTVTMPGFLVFPVMTLNSFVNNIFTVTLASHLHNSSEQVLVSLGKNGVKSQGSGRSKALFRRELKSCSMLKIKFGSNFIDRTTPLVIQNLCLNETMSLTLIKAGRHFCKFFKCVPFDFDEKNGRFVKARSRRDSFVFKAQCVLSLVYCAAMFGNISFGSLSTEKKFQGVSFLLIYTVTSILRWNYSLDAAPIQIINTFMDFESSVMYGFPRLPPSLGARAMRLFIRLVTFSVFALSLIQFLLLTYIPCTPPFILSMLPNCSSSKFGKLSLVRVSIHVVESWMGWHIIFSASFSLLGIFYVGIVCLLHYMRVLEREIQHHGQYQDATVKLYRRIQVLEKSYNESPMDRIVPVTLIGMPLVQIVGLYAMLNLHDTITMPGFLIFPVMALNSFLNNIFTVTLASIMHNSSLRLLTTLKKRVSGGRRALLQRELKSCSVLKIKFGSNFIDRTTPLVIQNFCLHETMSLTLIKSGKNMK
;
A
#
# COMPACT_ATOMS: atom_id res chain seq x y z
N MET A 1 14.48 30.93 -14.69
CA MET A 1 13.41 29.98 -14.34
C MET A 1 12.70 30.39 -13.05
N TYR A 2 13.41 30.51 -11.92
CA TYR A 2 12.83 30.93 -10.64
C TYR A 2 12.23 32.34 -10.78
N THR A 3 13.03 33.32 -11.20
CA THR A 3 12.64 34.73 -11.28
C THR A 3 11.61 34.96 -12.39
N SER A 4 11.74 34.30 -13.53
CA SER A 4 10.89 34.54 -14.71
C SER A 4 9.55 33.80 -14.68
N GLU A 5 9.51 32.56 -14.18
CA GLU A 5 8.31 31.70 -14.29
C GLU A 5 7.57 31.54 -12.96
N PHE A 6 8.31 31.41 -11.86
CA PHE A 6 7.73 31.00 -10.58
C PHE A 6 7.55 32.14 -9.59
N LEU A 7 8.41 33.17 -9.62
CA LEU A 7 8.29 34.34 -8.76
C LEU A 7 6.91 35.02 -8.90
N PRO A 8 6.32 35.20 -10.10
CA PRO A 8 4.97 35.77 -10.21
C PRO A 8 3.89 34.92 -9.53
N LEU A 9 4.01 33.58 -9.61
CA LEU A 9 3.09 32.66 -8.93
C LEU A 9 3.26 32.73 -7.41
N LEU A 10 4.52 32.77 -6.93
CA LEU A 10 4.84 32.91 -5.52
C LEU A 10 4.35 34.24 -4.95
N GLN A 11 4.54 35.35 -5.69
CA GLN A 11 4.04 36.68 -5.33
C GLN A 11 2.51 36.71 -5.28
N SER A 12 1.82 36.04 -6.21
CA SER A 12 0.37 35.92 -6.17
C SER A 12 -0.10 35.20 -4.91
N ASN A 13 0.45 34.02 -4.61
CA ASN A 13 0.15 33.27 -3.37
C ASN A 13 0.52 34.08 -2.11
N PHE A 14 1.63 34.81 -2.15
CA PHE A 14 2.09 35.67 -1.07
C PHE A 14 1.11 36.81 -0.77
N LYS A 15 0.50 37.45 -1.80
CA LYS A 15 -0.53 38.48 -1.61
C LYS A 15 -1.73 37.95 -0.83
N PHE A 16 -2.19 36.73 -1.15
CA PHE A 16 -3.24 36.07 -0.37
C PHE A 16 -2.79 35.80 1.07
N CYS A 17 -1.59 35.29 1.26
CA CYS A 17 -1.06 35.02 2.60
C CYS A 17 -0.91 36.31 3.44
N LYS A 18 -0.51 37.41 2.81
CA LYS A 18 -0.41 38.74 3.44
C LYS A 18 -1.77 39.30 3.81
N PHE A 19 -2.79 39.13 2.96
CA PHE A 19 -4.17 39.51 3.27
C PHE A 19 -4.67 38.85 4.57
N PHE A 20 -4.38 37.55 4.74
CA PHE A 20 -4.72 36.80 5.96
C PHE A 20 -3.70 36.94 7.10
N LYS A 21 -2.61 37.67 6.89
CA LYS A 21 -1.47 37.82 7.81
C LYS A 21 -0.86 36.49 8.27
N CYS A 22 -0.91 35.47 7.40
CA CYS A 22 -0.55 34.09 7.76
C CYS A 22 0.93 33.75 7.58
N ILE A 23 1.75 34.74 7.20
CA ILE A 23 3.20 34.65 7.06
C ILE A 23 3.87 35.93 7.60
N PRO A 24 5.00 35.84 8.32
CA PRO A 24 5.63 37.00 8.96
C PRO A 24 6.71 37.67 8.09
N PHE A 25 6.48 37.72 6.77
CA PHE A 25 7.45 38.21 5.80
C PHE A 25 6.82 39.22 4.86
N ASP A 26 7.62 40.13 4.32
CA ASP A 26 7.26 41.13 3.31
C ASP A 26 8.09 40.90 2.04
N PHE A 27 7.53 41.29 0.88
CA PHE A 27 8.30 41.34 -0.37
C PHE A 27 8.73 42.79 -0.61
N ASP A 28 10.03 43.05 -0.58
CA ASP A 28 10.62 44.36 -0.88
C ASP A 28 10.77 44.49 -2.40
N GLU A 29 9.85 45.22 -3.03
CA GLU A 29 9.85 45.44 -4.48
C GLU A 29 11.10 46.15 -4.98
N LYS A 30 11.70 47.04 -4.17
CA LYS A 30 12.92 47.77 -4.54
C LYS A 30 14.13 46.85 -4.61
N LYS A 31 14.21 45.90 -3.67
CA LYS A 31 15.29 44.90 -3.64
C LYS A 31 14.98 43.66 -4.46
N GLY A 32 13.73 43.48 -4.86
CA GLY A 32 13.24 42.24 -5.46
C GLY A 32 13.46 41.03 -4.54
N ARG A 33 13.34 41.17 -3.23
CA ARG A 33 13.67 40.12 -2.25
C ARG A 33 12.64 40.03 -1.14
N PHE A 34 12.50 38.85 -0.54
CA PHE A 34 11.71 38.67 0.67
C PHE A 34 12.50 39.13 1.90
N VAL A 35 11.86 39.94 2.73
CA VAL A 35 12.41 40.49 3.98
C VAL A 35 11.51 40.12 5.16
N LYS A 36 12.03 40.23 6.38
CA LYS A 36 11.20 40.08 7.58
C LYS A 36 10.14 41.17 7.62
N ALA A 37 8.93 40.84 8.07
CA ALA A 37 7.87 41.84 8.20
C ALA A 37 8.33 42.99 9.11
N THR A 38 8.17 44.23 8.63
CA THR A 38 8.60 45.43 9.35
C THR A 38 7.58 45.88 10.40
N SER A 39 6.31 45.56 10.16
CA SER A 39 5.19 45.87 11.05
C SER A 39 5.19 44.97 12.30
N PRO A 40 5.43 45.51 13.51
CA PRO A 40 5.38 44.72 14.75
C PRO A 40 3.99 44.15 15.01
N ARG A 41 2.93 44.84 14.53
CA ARG A 41 1.55 44.38 14.62
C ARG A 41 1.32 43.11 13.83
N ASP A 42 1.87 43.01 12.62
CA ASP A 42 1.69 41.82 11.77
C ASP A 42 2.44 40.61 12.34
N VAL A 43 3.63 40.84 12.89
CA VAL A 43 4.38 39.82 13.62
C VAL A 43 3.62 39.32 14.85
N LEU A 44 3.03 40.23 15.63
CA LEU A 44 2.23 39.89 16.80
C LEU A 44 0.99 39.07 16.40
N VAL A 45 0.27 39.50 15.37
CA VAL A 45 -0.90 38.79 14.84
C VAL A 45 -0.51 37.38 14.37
N PHE A 46 0.57 37.24 13.62
CA PHE A 46 1.07 35.93 13.17
C PHE A 46 1.38 35.00 14.35
N LYS A 47 2.09 35.49 15.37
CA LYS A 47 2.41 34.73 16.59
C LYS A 47 1.16 34.30 17.34
N ALA A 48 0.20 35.22 17.52
CA ALA A 48 -1.08 34.92 18.16
C ALA A 48 -1.84 33.84 17.38
N GLN A 49 -1.85 33.91 16.05
CA GLN A 49 -2.49 32.89 15.22
C GLN A 49 -1.77 31.52 15.25
N CYS A 50 -0.45 31.47 15.48
CA CYS A 50 0.26 30.19 15.69
C CYS A 50 -0.20 29.52 16.99
N VAL A 51 -0.28 30.28 18.07
CA VAL A 51 -0.78 29.82 19.37
C VAL A 51 -2.25 29.40 19.26
N LEU A 52 -3.07 30.18 18.55
CA LEU A 52 -4.47 29.85 18.30
C LEU A 52 -4.62 28.54 17.51
N SER A 53 -3.79 28.29 16.49
CA SER A 53 -3.80 27.00 15.78
C SER A 53 -3.41 25.83 16.66
N LEU A 54 -2.49 26.01 17.61
CA LEU A 54 -2.13 24.98 18.58
C LEU A 54 -3.33 24.63 19.47
N PHE A 55 -4.00 25.64 20.03
CA PHE A 55 -5.21 25.44 20.83
C PHE A 55 -6.34 24.79 20.02
N TYR A 56 -6.51 25.21 18.77
CA TYR A 56 -7.52 24.66 17.87
C TYR A 56 -7.27 23.17 17.57
N CYS A 57 -6.03 22.79 17.23
CA CYS A 57 -5.64 21.37 17.07
C CYS A 57 -5.81 20.57 18.38
N GLY A 58 -5.45 21.17 19.52
CA GLY A 58 -5.64 20.56 20.85
C GLY A 58 -7.11 20.31 21.18
N ALA A 59 -7.99 21.27 20.86
CA ALA A 59 -9.44 21.13 21.05
C ALA A 59 -10.04 20.03 20.16
N MET A 60 -9.64 19.98 18.88
CA MET A 60 -10.04 18.91 17.97
C MET A 60 -9.60 17.53 18.48
N PHE A 61 -8.35 17.41 18.93
CA PHE A 61 -7.82 16.20 19.54
C PHE A 61 -8.63 15.80 20.78
N GLY A 62 -8.81 16.73 21.73
CA GLY A 62 -9.54 16.47 22.96
C GLY A 62 -10.96 15.98 22.70
N LYS A 63 -11.69 16.62 21.78
CA LYS A 63 -13.05 16.19 21.42
C LYS A 63 -13.08 14.82 20.76
N LEU A 64 -12.12 14.50 19.88
CA LEU A 64 -12.11 13.22 19.17
C LEU A 64 -11.82 12.04 20.09
N PHE A 65 -10.85 12.19 20.98
CA PHE A 65 -10.38 11.08 21.81
C PHE A 65 -11.18 10.94 23.11
N PHE A 66 -11.54 12.05 23.76
CA PHE A 66 -12.25 12.03 25.04
C PHE A 66 -13.75 12.31 24.92
N GLY A 67 -14.21 12.83 23.77
CA GLY A 67 -15.63 13.07 23.54
C GLY A 67 -16.43 11.78 23.31
N ASN A 68 -17.70 11.81 23.72
CA ASN A 68 -18.68 10.76 23.44
C ASN A 68 -19.18 10.85 21.98
N LEU A 69 -18.28 10.55 21.04
CA LEU A 69 -18.57 10.48 19.61
C LEU A 69 -18.70 9.01 19.18
N SER A 70 -19.60 8.74 18.24
CA SER A 70 -19.65 7.42 17.59
C SER A 70 -18.32 7.15 16.87
N THR A 71 -17.96 5.87 16.74
CA THR A 71 -16.71 5.44 16.08
C THR A 71 -16.58 6.03 14.68
N GLU A 72 -17.67 6.08 13.91
CA GLU A 72 -17.70 6.65 12.56
C GLU A 72 -17.37 8.15 12.56
N LYS A 73 -18.00 8.90 13.48
CA LYS A 73 -17.75 10.33 13.68
C LYS A 73 -16.31 10.60 14.15
N LYS A 74 -15.75 9.73 14.98
CA LYS A 74 -14.33 9.78 15.37
C LYS A 74 -13.43 9.59 14.14
N PHE A 75 -13.70 8.60 13.29
CA PHE A 75 -12.92 8.39 12.07
C PHE A 75 -13.01 9.56 11.09
N GLN A 76 -14.21 10.10 10.85
CA GLN A 76 -14.38 11.30 10.03
C GLN A 76 -13.54 12.46 10.59
N GLY A 77 -13.60 12.68 11.90
CA GLY A 77 -12.85 13.77 12.51
C GLY A 77 -11.34 13.55 12.54
N VAL A 78 -10.86 12.31 12.66
CA VAL A 78 -9.42 11.99 12.58
C VAL A 78 -8.83 12.42 11.24
N SER A 79 -9.57 12.27 10.13
CA SER A 79 -9.14 12.74 8.80
C SER A 79 -8.82 14.24 8.78
N PHE A 80 -9.70 15.05 9.36
CA PHE A 80 -9.49 16.49 9.48
C PHE A 80 -8.34 16.80 10.45
N LEU A 81 -8.33 16.17 11.63
CA LEU A 81 -7.27 16.36 12.62
C LEU A 81 -5.87 16.12 12.04
N VAL A 82 -5.70 15.07 11.24
CA VAL A 82 -4.41 14.78 10.58
C VAL A 82 -4.01 15.93 9.64
N ILE A 83 -4.91 16.40 8.77
CA ILE A 83 -4.62 17.53 7.87
C ILE A 83 -4.24 18.78 8.66
N TYR A 84 -5.04 19.13 9.66
CA TYR A 84 -4.81 20.31 10.49
C TYR A 84 -3.50 20.19 11.28
N THR A 85 -3.14 19.00 11.74
CA THR A 85 -1.86 18.76 12.42
C THR A 85 -0.68 18.92 11.45
N VAL A 86 -0.77 18.34 10.25
CA VAL A 86 0.28 18.46 9.22
C VAL A 86 0.48 19.91 8.81
N THR A 87 -0.61 20.63 8.51
CA THR A 87 -0.56 22.05 8.13
C THR A 87 -0.09 22.94 9.27
N PHE A 88 -0.49 22.66 10.52
CA PHE A 88 0.02 23.33 11.70
C PHE A 88 1.53 23.20 11.82
N ILE A 89 2.07 21.98 11.72
CA ILE A 89 3.50 21.70 11.83
C ILE A 89 4.27 22.40 10.71
N LEU A 90 3.78 22.31 9.45
CA LEU A 90 4.41 22.98 8.31
C LEU A 90 4.42 24.51 8.44
N ARG A 91 3.40 25.08 9.10
CA ARG A 91 3.27 26.52 9.32
C ARG A 91 4.10 27.03 10.51
N TRP A 92 4.44 26.16 11.46
CA TRP A 92 4.99 26.58 12.75
C TRP A 92 6.33 27.32 12.59
N ASN A 93 6.30 28.65 12.73
CA ASN A 93 7.49 29.51 12.70
C ASN A 93 7.42 30.60 13.77
N TYR A 94 7.09 30.22 15.01
CA TYR A 94 6.92 31.18 16.11
C TYR A 94 8.19 32.00 16.40
N SER A 95 9.38 31.42 16.19
CA SER A 95 10.68 32.09 16.35
C SER A 95 11.04 33.05 15.21
N LEU A 96 10.21 33.14 14.17
CA LEU A 96 10.43 33.98 12.99
C LEU A 96 11.76 33.68 12.29
N ASN A 97 12.10 32.40 12.18
CA ASN A 97 13.34 31.95 11.54
C ASN A 97 13.35 32.39 10.07
N VAL A 98 14.37 33.15 9.68
CA VAL A 98 14.55 33.72 8.34
C VAL A 98 15.12 32.72 7.32
N ALA A 99 15.54 31.53 7.74
CA ALA A 99 16.13 30.52 6.85
C ALA A 99 15.24 30.22 5.63
N HIS A 100 13.93 30.14 5.83
CA HIS A 100 12.93 29.92 4.79
C HIS A 100 13.04 30.93 3.63
N ILE A 101 13.07 32.22 3.96
CA ILE A 101 13.13 33.30 2.97
C ILE A 101 14.55 33.47 2.42
N GLN A 102 15.58 33.13 3.20
CA GLN A 102 16.96 33.12 2.74
C GLN A 102 17.18 32.08 1.65
N ILE A 103 16.54 30.91 1.73
CA ILE A 103 16.56 29.91 0.65
C ILE A 103 15.96 30.48 -0.63
N ILE A 104 14.77 31.09 -0.54
CA ILE A 104 14.08 31.72 -1.68
C ILE A 104 14.97 32.80 -2.31
N ASN A 105 15.48 33.73 -1.50
CA ASN A 105 16.39 34.78 -1.95
C ASN A 105 17.69 34.18 -2.53
N GLY A 106 18.19 33.08 -1.97
CA GLY A 106 19.36 32.35 -2.47
C GLY A 106 19.16 31.80 -3.88
N PHE A 107 17.97 31.29 -4.21
CA PHE A 107 17.64 30.91 -5.60
C PHE A 107 17.61 32.12 -6.53
N MET A 108 17.05 33.25 -6.09
CA MET A 108 17.00 34.49 -6.88
C MET A 108 18.41 35.07 -7.13
N ASP A 109 19.25 35.07 -6.10
CA ASP A 109 20.63 35.52 -6.16
C ASP A 109 21.48 34.60 -7.02
N PHE A 110 21.29 33.28 -6.91
CA PHE A 110 21.94 32.30 -7.76
C PHE A 110 21.56 32.52 -9.25
N GLU A 111 20.27 32.73 -9.55
CA GLU A 111 19.83 32.95 -10.92
C GLU A 111 20.35 34.27 -11.51
N SER A 112 20.35 35.35 -10.74
CA SER A 112 20.80 36.67 -11.20
C SER A 112 22.32 36.78 -11.33
N SER A 113 23.09 36.10 -10.47
CA SER A 113 24.56 36.19 -10.44
C SER A 113 25.28 35.07 -11.17
N VAL A 114 24.77 33.84 -11.11
CA VAL A 114 25.44 32.66 -11.66
C VAL A 114 24.83 32.25 -13.00
N MET A 115 23.51 32.34 -13.16
CA MET A 115 22.83 31.86 -14.37
C MET A 115 22.75 32.88 -15.51
N LYS A 116 23.20 34.14 -15.28
CA LYS A 116 23.09 35.23 -16.26
C LYS A 116 23.80 34.94 -17.58
N ASP A 117 24.96 34.28 -17.51
CA ASP A 117 25.82 34.02 -18.67
C ASP A 117 25.42 32.75 -19.45
N PHE A 118 24.43 32.00 -18.96
CA PHE A 118 24.00 30.75 -19.56
C PHE A 118 22.82 30.96 -20.53
N SER A 119 22.81 30.18 -21.61
CA SER A 119 21.76 30.27 -22.63
C SER A 119 20.36 30.09 -22.01
N LYS A 120 19.42 30.99 -22.35
CA LYS A 120 18.02 30.87 -21.90
C LYS A 120 17.42 29.60 -22.50
N LEU A 121 17.33 28.55 -21.70
CA LEU A 121 16.64 27.33 -22.10
C LEU A 121 15.13 27.55 -22.14
N SER A 122 14.49 27.02 -23.18
CA SER A 122 13.04 26.84 -23.16
C SER A 122 12.63 25.97 -21.96
N PRO A 123 11.49 26.27 -21.31
CA PRO A 123 11.04 25.51 -20.15
C PRO A 123 10.79 24.06 -20.56
N SER A 124 11.52 23.15 -19.89
CA SER A 124 11.37 21.70 -20.09
C SER A 124 9.93 21.24 -19.86
N LEU A 125 9.52 20.11 -20.46
CA LEU A 125 8.20 19.52 -20.22
C LEU A 125 7.89 19.39 -18.72
N GLY A 126 8.86 18.91 -17.93
CA GLY A 126 8.71 18.83 -16.48
C GLY A 126 8.43 20.17 -15.80
N ALA A 127 9.04 21.27 -16.28
CA ALA A 127 8.78 22.62 -15.76
C ALA A 127 7.35 23.09 -16.08
N ARG A 128 6.86 22.80 -17.30
CA ARG A 128 5.48 23.11 -17.71
C ARG A 128 4.46 22.32 -16.89
N VAL A 129 4.71 21.02 -16.70
CA VAL A 129 3.89 20.15 -15.85
C VAL A 129 3.88 20.67 -14.41
N MET A 130 5.04 21.09 -13.88
CA MET A 130 5.12 21.63 -12.52
C MET A 130 4.43 22.99 -12.35
N LYS A 131 4.44 23.83 -13.38
CA LYS A 131 3.66 25.07 -13.41
C LYS A 131 2.16 24.78 -13.36
N LEU A 132 1.69 23.81 -14.15
CA LEU A 132 0.30 23.35 -14.10
C LEU A 132 -0.06 22.78 -12.73
N PHE A 133 0.77 21.88 -12.20
CA PHE A 133 0.58 21.30 -10.87
C PHE A 133 0.52 22.36 -9.77
N THR A 134 1.44 23.34 -9.77
CA THR A 134 1.44 24.44 -8.80
C THR A 134 0.14 25.24 -8.85
N ARG A 135 -0.39 25.51 -10.06
CA ARG A 135 -1.70 26.16 -10.22
C ARG A 135 -2.85 25.33 -9.65
N LEU A 136 -2.87 24.02 -9.90
CA LEU A 136 -3.88 23.10 -9.36
C LEU A 136 -3.83 23.03 -7.83
N VAL A 137 -2.64 23.03 -7.23
CA VAL A 137 -2.48 23.06 -5.78
C VAL A 137 -2.94 24.40 -5.21
N THR A 138 -2.60 25.54 -5.84
CA THR A 138 -3.09 26.86 -5.42
C THR A 138 -4.63 26.90 -5.42
N ILE A 139 -5.27 26.39 -6.49
CA ILE A 139 -6.74 26.30 -6.57
C ILE A 139 -7.29 25.41 -5.44
N SER A 140 -6.63 24.27 -5.18
CA SER A 140 -7.05 23.31 -4.15
C SER A 140 -6.92 23.87 -2.73
N VAL A 141 -5.87 24.66 -2.46
CA VAL A 141 -5.64 25.38 -1.19
C VAL A 141 -6.77 26.37 -0.90
N VAL A 142 -7.30 27.01 -1.94
CA VAL A 142 -8.46 27.92 -1.86
C VAL A 142 -9.78 27.15 -1.74
N ALA A 143 -9.94 26.09 -2.53
CA ALA A 143 -11.18 25.33 -2.58
C ALA A 143 -11.48 24.60 -1.26
N TYR A 144 -10.45 24.11 -0.55
CA TYR A 144 -10.66 23.30 0.66
C TYR A 144 -11.40 24.06 1.78
N PRO A 145 -10.99 25.27 2.23
CA PRO A 145 -11.73 26.03 3.24
C PRO A 145 -13.15 26.42 2.80
N LEU A 146 -13.36 26.64 1.49
CA LEU A 146 -14.70 26.90 0.93
C LEU A 146 -15.59 25.65 1.02
N LEU A 147 -15.07 24.49 0.64
CA LEU A 147 -15.78 23.21 0.79
C LEU A 147 -16.06 22.89 2.26
N GLN A 148 -15.14 23.22 3.17
CA GLN A 148 -15.36 23.12 4.61
C GLN A 148 -16.47 24.06 5.09
N PHE A 149 -16.50 25.32 4.62
CA PHE A 149 -17.58 26.25 4.95
C PHE A 149 -18.94 25.71 4.49
N CYS A 150 -19.02 25.23 3.25
CA CYS A 150 -20.22 24.60 2.71
C CYS A 150 -20.61 23.39 3.56
N LEU A 151 -19.67 22.48 3.85
CA LEU A 151 -19.92 21.31 4.69
C LEU A 151 -20.49 21.68 6.06
N LEU A 152 -19.91 22.68 6.73
CA LEU A 152 -20.37 23.16 8.03
C LEU A 152 -21.74 23.84 7.96
N THR A 153 -22.06 24.49 6.85
CA THR A 153 -23.37 25.08 6.62
C THR A 153 -24.45 24.01 6.50
N TYR A 154 -24.17 22.91 5.79
CA TYR A 154 -25.13 21.80 5.64
C TYR A 154 -25.18 20.87 6.85
N ILE A 155 -24.03 20.59 7.48
CA ILE A 155 -23.88 19.64 8.59
C ILE A 155 -23.08 20.31 9.72
N PRO A 156 -23.72 21.22 10.48
CA PRO A 156 -23.05 22.03 11.51
C PRO A 156 -22.36 21.19 12.60
N CYS A 157 -22.86 19.99 12.87
CA CYS A 157 -22.35 19.12 13.94
C CYS A 157 -21.29 18.13 13.48
N THR A 158 -20.63 18.41 12.35
CA THR A 158 -19.56 17.54 11.82
C THR A 158 -18.33 17.60 12.75
N PRO A 159 -17.86 16.47 13.30
CA PRO A 159 -16.60 16.45 14.04
C PRO A 159 -15.41 16.61 13.10
N PRO A 160 -14.31 17.27 13.52
CA PRO A 160 -13.99 17.68 14.89
C PRO A 160 -14.22 19.18 15.18
N PHE A 161 -15.01 19.86 14.35
CA PHE A 161 -15.16 21.31 14.40
C PHE A 161 -15.82 21.80 15.70
N ILE A 162 -15.54 23.04 16.11
CA ILE A 162 -15.95 23.70 17.37
C ILE A 162 -17.44 23.51 17.64
N LEU A 163 -18.29 23.62 16.62
CA LEU A 163 -19.73 23.50 16.83
C LEU A 163 -20.15 22.09 17.27
N SER A 164 -19.39 21.05 16.88
CA SER A 164 -19.57 19.67 17.38
C SER A 164 -19.14 19.49 18.84
N ILE A 165 -18.36 20.42 19.38
CA ILE A 165 -17.92 20.42 20.78
C ILE A 165 -19.06 20.83 21.70
N LEU A 166 -19.91 21.78 21.27
CA LEU A 166 -21.05 22.29 22.05
C LEU A 166 -22.13 21.22 22.26
N HIS A 167 -22.59 21.06 23.50
CA HIS A 167 -23.55 20.02 23.92
C HIS A 167 -24.89 20.04 23.17
N ASN A 168 -25.32 21.20 22.67
CA ASN A 168 -26.65 21.41 22.07
C ASN A 168 -26.66 21.45 20.54
N CYS A 169 -25.65 20.90 19.86
CA CYS A 169 -25.56 21.03 18.40
C CYS A 169 -26.77 20.44 17.64
N SER A 170 -27.41 19.38 18.18
CA SER A 170 -28.58 18.71 17.57
C SER A 170 -29.94 19.31 17.95
N GLY A 171 -29.99 20.29 18.86
CA GLY A 171 -31.25 20.95 19.24
C GLY A 171 -31.83 21.82 18.11
N ASN A 172 -33.06 22.31 18.27
CA ASN A 172 -33.82 23.19 17.34
C ASN A 172 -33.11 24.55 17.03
N PHE A 173 -31.88 24.52 16.56
CA PHE A 173 -31.13 25.62 15.95
C PHE A 173 -31.62 25.89 14.52
N GLY A 174 -32.92 25.74 14.26
CA GLY A 174 -33.55 25.96 12.97
C GLY A 174 -33.54 27.44 12.54
N LYS A 175 -33.35 28.37 13.47
CA LYS A 175 -33.09 29.77 13.16
C LYS A 175 -31.59 30.00 13.03
N LEU A 176 -31.17 30.61 11.91
CA LEU A 176 -29.80 31.00 11.58
C LEU A 176 -29.29 32.04 12.59
N SER A 177 -28.91 31.59 13.78
CA SER A 177 -28.38 32.47 14.83
C SER A 177 -27.05 33.06 14.37
N MET A 178 -26.85 34.36 14.61
CA MET A 178 -25.59 35.07 14.33
C MET A 178 -24.37 34.34 14.93
N THR A 179 -24.54 33.69 16.07
CA THR A 179 -23.49 32.89 16.72
C THR A 179 -23.04 31.70 15.86
N ARG A 180 -23.97 31.02 15.16
CA ARG A 180 -23.63 29.90 14.27
C ARG A 180 -22.82 30.39 13.07
N VAL A 181 -23.27 31.47 12.43
CA VAL A 181 -22.56 32.08 11.30
C VAL A 181 -21.16 32.52 11.73
N PHE A 182 -21.05 33.15 12.90
CA PHE A 182 -19.76 33.55 13.46
C PHE A 182 -18.81 32.36 13.69
N ILE A 183 -19.30 31.25 14.25
CA ILE A 183 -18.50 30.03 14.43
C ILE A 183 -18.06 29.46 13.09
N HIS A 184 -18.95 29.38 12.09
CA HIS A 184 -18.57 28.89 10.76
C HIS A 184 -17.54 29.78 10.07
N LEU A 185 -17.68 31.10 10.17
CA LEU A 185 -16.68 32.04 9.64
C LEU A 185 -15.34 31.88 10.36
N THR A 186 -15.34 31.69 11.67
CA THR A 186 -14.13 31.46 12.47
C THR A 186 -13.45 30.16 12.07
N GLU A 187 -14.22 29.08 11.91
CA GLU A 187 -13.76 27.76 11.45
C GLU A 187 -13.10 27.82 10.07
N SER A 188 -13.81 28.43 9.12
CA SER A 188 -13.30 28.57 7.76
C SER A 188 -12.08 29.50 7.72
N TRP A 189 -12.08 30.58 8.51
CA TRP A 189 -10.93 31.46 8.63
C TRP A 189 -9.70 30.71 9.18
N MET A 190 -9.87 29.86 10.20
CA MET A 190 -8.79 29.00 10.70
C MET A 190 -8.28 28.03 9.63
N GLY A 191 -9.18 27.41 8.86
CA GLY A 191 -8.82 26.54 7.73
C GLY A 191 -8.03 27.27 6.65
N TRP A 192 -8.52 28.43 6.21
CA TRP A 192 -7.82 29.33 5.28
C TRP A 192 -6.41 29.65 5.78
N HIS A 193 -6.31 30.04 7.04
CA HIS A 193 -5.07 30.46 7.65
C HIS A 193 -4.00 29.36 7.67
N MET A 194 -4.39 28.15 8.05
CA MET A 194 -3.48 27.02 8.17
C MET A 194 -3.08 26.47 6.81
N ILE A 195 -4.03 26.34 5.88
CA ILE A 195 -3.79 25.72 4.58
C ILE A 195 -3.04 26.67 3.64
N LEU A 196 -3.35 27.97 3.63
CA LEU A 196 -2.60 28.95 2.83
C LEU A 196 -1.13 29.03 3.24
N SER A 197 -0.87 29.12 4.56
CA SER A 197 0.50 29.23 5.07
C SER A 197 1.30 27.94 4.83
N ALA A 198 0.72 26.77 5.11
CA ALA A 198 1.36 25.49 4.82
C ALA A 198 1.57 25.28 3.31
N GLY A 199 0.59 25.66 2.49
CA GLY A 199 0.65 25.62 1.04
C GLY A 199 1.77 26.51 0.48
N PHE A 200 1.97 27.71 1.05
CA PHE A 200 3.07 28.60 0.68
C PHE A 200 4.43 27.93 0.90
N TRP A 201 4.66 27.29 2.05
CA TRP A 201 5.92 26.61 2.33
C TRP A 201 6.12 25.36 1.46
N LEU A 202 5.09 24.56 1.28
CA LEU A 202 5.14 23.35 0.46
C LEU A 202 5.43 23.68 -1.01
N LEU A 203 4.72 24.66 -1.57
CA LEU A 203 4.89 25.11 -2.96
C LEU A 203 6.19 25.91 -3.15
N GLY A 204 6.42 26.91 -2.32
CA GLY A 204 7.51 27.87 -2.47
C GLY A 204 8.88 27.33 -2.09
N ILE A 205 8.95 26.41 -1.12
CA ILE A 205 10.21 25.80 -0.70
C ILE A 205 10.38 24.44 -1.37
N ILE A 206 9.51 23.46 -1.10
CA ILE A 206 9.77 22.08 -1.59
C ILE A 206 9.70 22.01 -3.11
N TYR A 207 8.54 22.30 -3.68
CA TYR A 207 8.31 22.07 -5.10
C TYR A 207 9.16 22.97 -5.96
N LEU A 208 9.14 24.27 -5.66
CA LEU A 208 9.89 25.24 -6.43
C LEU A 208 11.41 25.04 -6.29
N GLY A 209 11.92 24.82 -5.08
CA GLY A 209 13.34 24.55 -4.85
C GLY A 209 13.83 23.32 -5.60
N LEU A 210 13.08 22.20 -5.53
CA LEU A 210 13.38 20.98 -6.29
C LEU A 210 13.42 21.19 -7.79
N VAL A 211 12.42 21.89 -8.34
CA VAL A 211 12.30 22.15 -9.78
C VAL A 211 13.43 23.04 -10.27
N CYS A 212 13.84 24.05 -9.49
CA CYS A 212 14.95 24.92 -9.82
C CYS A 212 16.29 24.18 -9.78
N LEU A 213 16.58 23.39 -8.74
CA LEU A 213 17.79 22.57 -8.67
C LEU A 213 17.88 21.58 -9.85
N LEU A 214 16.75 20.96 -10.20
CA LEU A 214 16.66 20.06 -11.34
C LEU A 214 16.91 20.80 -12.66
N HIS A 215 16.34 22.00 -12.82
CA HIS A 215 16.57 22.81 -14.00
C HIS A 215 18.03 23.23 -14.13
N TYR A 216 18.66 23.71 -13.06
CA TYR A 216 20.09 24.07 -13.07
C TYR A 216 20.98 22.88 -13.41
N SER A 217 20.67 21.70 -12.88
CA SER A 217 21.35 20.44 -13.23
C SER A 217 21.24 20.12 -14.74
N ARG A 218 20.06 20.35 -15.32
CA ARG A 218 19.83 20.15 -16.77
C ARG A 218 20.55 21.19 -17.62
N VAL A 219 20.56 22.47 -17.23
CA VAL A 219 21.32 23.51 -17.93
C VAL A 219 22.79 23.11 -17.97
N LEU A 220 23.36 22.78 -16.81
CA LEU A 220 24.75 22.31 -16.72
C LEU A 220 25.00 21.08 -17.61
N GLY A 221 24.11 20.08 -17.59
CA GLY A 221 24.22 18.90 -18.45
C GLY A 221 24.26 19.23 -19.95
N ARG A 222 23.50 20.23 -20.41
CA ARG A 222 23.53 20.67 -21.81
C ARG A 222 24.80 21.44 -22.15
N GLU A 223 25.27 22.29 -21.25
CA GLU A 223 26.51 23.05 -21.47
C GLU A 223 27.73 22.11 -21.52
N ILE A 224 27.77 21.07 -20.70
CA ILE A 224 28.78 20.00 -20.77
C ILE A 224 28.75 19.27 -22.13
N ALA A 225 27.57 19.13 -22.73
CA ALA A 225 27.40 18.49 -24.03
C ALA A 225 27.76 19.41 -25.21
N ARG A 226 27.63 20.73 -25.05
CA ARG A 226 27.89 21.73 -26.10
C ARG A 226 29.32 22.24 -26.11
N ASN A 227 29.83 22.65 -24.96
CA ASN A 227 31.08 23.38 -24.85
C ASN A 227 32.19 22.41 -24.43
N GLY A 228 33.17 22.20 -25.31
CA GLY A 228 34.29 21.27 -25.09
C GLY A 228 35.17 21.59 -23.85
N PRO A 229 36.41 22.08 -24.01
CA PRO A 229 37.47 21.95 -23.00
C PRO A 229 37.31 22.76 -21.68
N HIS A 230 36.23 23.53 -21.49
CA HIS A 230 36.01 24.36 -20.27
C HIS A 230 35.49 23.57 -19.06
N GLN A 231 36.14 22.47 -18.72
CA GLN A 231 35.71 21.54 -17.66
C GLN A 231 35.73 22.18 -16.25
N ASP A 232 36.66 23.11 -16.01
CA ASP A 232 36.80 23.78 -14.71
C ASP A 232 35.62 24.73 -14.42
N ALA A 233 35.10 25.41 -15.45
CA ALA A 233 33.93 26.26 -15.31
C ALA A 233 32.66 25.44 -14.99
N HIS A 234 32.49 24.30 -15.65
CA HIS A 234 31.39 23.37 -15.38
C HIS A 234 31.46 22.78 -13.98
N LEU A 235 32.66 22.39 -13.52
CA LEU A 235 32.88 21.88 -12.17
C LEU A 235 32.61 22.96 -11.11
N LYS A 236 33.05 24.20 -11.36
CA LYS A 236 32.76 25.36 -10.49
C LYS A 236 31.27 25.64 -10.41
N LEU A 237 30.54 25.54 -11.54
CA LEU A 237 29.08 25.68 -11.55
C LEU A 237 28.41 24.56 -10.74
N TYR A 238 28.83 23.30 -10.92
CA TYR A 238 28.30 22.18 -10.14
C TYR A 238 28.50 22.38 -8.63
N ARG A 239 29.70 22.81 -8.21
CA ARG A 239 30.00 23.14 -6.81
C ARG A 239 29.09 24.25 -6.27
N ARG A 240 28.81 25.28 -7.07
CA ARG A 240 27.86 26.34 -6.67
C ARG A 240 26.43 25.80 -6.52
N ILE A 241 25.99 24.91 -7.42
CA ILE A 241 24.69 24.22 -7.28
C ILE A 241 24.67 23.35 -6.01
N GLN A 242 25.78 22.68 -5.68
CA GLN A 242 25.90 21.86 -4.47
C GLN A 242 25.86 22.71 -3.19
N VAL A 243 26.45 23.91 -3.20
CA VAL A 243 26.33 24.85 -2.07
C VAL A 243 24.89 25.32 -1.90
N LEU A 244 24.20 25.64 -3.01
CA LEU A 244 22.78 25.98 -2.99
C LEU A 244 21.91 24.82 -2.47
N GLU A 245 22.21 23.59 -2.86
CA GLU A 245 21.54 22.38 -2.36
C GLU A 245 21.78 22.14 -0.87
N LYS A 246 22.98 22.40 -0.36
CA LYS A 246 23.27 22.30 1.08
C LYS A 246 22.49 23.33 1.88
N SER A 247 22.51 24.59 1.45
CA SER A 247 21.71 25.66 2.04
C SER A 247 20.21 25.35 1.95
N TYR A 248 19.77 24.78 0.82
CA TYR A 248 18.41 24.32 0.64
C TYR A 248 18.05 23.18 1.60
N ASN A 249 18.94 22.25 1.93
CA ASN A 249 18.66 21.12 2.82
C ASN A 249 18.63 21.51 4.31
N GLU A 250 19.39 22.52 4.74
CA GLU A 250 19.53 22.89 6.17
C GLU A 250 18.20 23.12 6.87
N TYR A 251 17.21 23.67 6.16
CA TYR A 251 15.93 24.05 6.75
C TYR A 251 14.82 22.99 6.54
N PRO A 252 14.49 22.55 5.30
CA PRO A 252 13.42 21.58 5.06
C PRO A 252 13.70 20.21 5.69
N MET A 253 14.96 19.80 5.84
CA MET A 253 15.34 18.48 6.35
C MET A 253 14.81 18.19 7.75
N ASN A 254 14.69 19.22 8.60
CA ASN A 254 14.34 19.04 10.01
C ASN A 254 12.83 19.05 10.28
N LEU A 255 12.06 19.81 9.48
CA LEU A 255 10.64 20.03 9.74
C LEU A 255 9.79 19.64 8.54
N ILE A 256 10.03 20.28 7.40
CA ILE A 256 9.15 20.18 6.24
C ILE A 256 9.19 18.79 5.60
N VAL A 257 10.37 18.25 5.34
CA VAL A 257 10.52 16.95 4.67
C VAL A 257 9.97 15.82 5.54
N PRO A 258 10.31 15.69 6.84
CA PRO A 258 9.70 14.68 7.71
C PRO A 258 8.17 14.79 7.79
N THR A 259 7.66 16.02 7.93
CA THR A 259 6.20 16.26 7.99
C THR A 259 5.51 15.88 6.70
N THR A 260 6.14 16.13 5.55
CA THR A 260 5.61 15.75 4.22
C THR A 260 5.65 14.22 4.04
N LEU A 261 6.76 13.57 4.41
CA LEU A 261 6.95 12.12 4.25
C LEU A 261 6.13 11.27 5.22
N LEU A 262 5.70 11.81 6.37
CA LEU A 262 4.85 11.10 7.33
C LEU A 262 3.39 11.55 7.25
N GLY A 263 3.18 12.86 7.21
CA GLY A 263 1.86 13.47 7.28
C GLY A 263 1.02 13.20 6.05
N ILE A 264 1.57 13.37 4.85
CA ILE A 264 0.79 13.21 3.61
C ILE A 264 0.40 11.75 3.37
N PRO A 265 1.29 10.74 3.58
CA PRO A 265 0.87 9.34 3.62
C PRO A 265 -0.22 9.04 4.63
N LEU A 266 -0.18 9.63 5.83
CA LEU A 266 -1.23 9.44 6.83
C LEU A 266 -2.57 10.02 6.35
N VAL A 267 -2.58 11.22 5.75
CA VAL A 267 -3.77 11.80 5.10
C VAL A 267 -4.32 10.86 4.03
N GLN A 268 -3.45 10.28 3.20
CA GLN A 268 -3.82 9.35 2.14
C GLN A 268 -4.43 8.05 2.70
N ILE A 269 -3.82 7.46 3.72
CA ILE A 269 -4.30 6.21 4.37
C ILE A 269 -5.69 6.43 4.98
N VAL A 270 -5.84 7.51 5.75
CA VAL A 270 -7.11 7.81 6.42
C VAL A 270 -8.20 8.18 5.40
N GLY A 271 -7.85 8.96 4.37
CA GLY A 271 -8.76 9.32 3.28
C GLY A 271 -9.26 8.09 2.51
N LEU A 272 -8.36 7.19 2.10
CA LEU A 272 -8.72 5.94 1.44
C LEU A 272 -9.56 5.04 2.34
N TYR A 273 -9.22 4.93 3.63
CA TYR A 273 -9.98 4.14 4.58
C TYR A 273 -11.42 4.65 4.71
N ALA A 274 -11.59 5.97 4.83
CA ALA A 274 -12.90 6.61 4.91
C ALA A 274 -13.70 6.40 3.61
N MET A 275 -13.07 6.55 2.44
CA MET A 275 -13.73 6.27 1.15
C MET A 275 -14.23 4.84 1.06
N LEU A 276 -13.43 3.86 1.48
CA LEU A 276 -13.79 2.44 1.37
C LEU A 276 -14.84 2.03 2.41
N ASN A 277 -14.69 2.45 3.66
CA ASN A 277 -15.48 1.91 4.78
C ASN A 277 -16.64 2.82 5.23
N LEU A 278 -16.63 4.12 4.89
CA LEU A 278 -17.61 5.08 5.40
C LEU A 278 -18.50 5.69 4.29
N HIS A 279 -18.47 5.14 3.07
CA HIS A 279 -19.26 5.68 1.94
C HIS A 279 -20.77 5.63 2.16
N ASN A 280 -21.27 4.65 2.92
CA ASN A 280 -22.70 4.54 3.24
C ASN A 280 -23.10 5.32 4.49
N THR A 281 -22.15 5.69 5.35
CA THR A 281 -22.43 6.33 6.64
C THR A 281 -22.26 7.84 6.58
N VAL A 282 -21.35 8.34 5.73
CA VAL A 282 -21.14 9.77 5.54
C VAL A 282 -22.02 10.26 4.39
N THR A 283 -22.98 11.12 4.70
CA THR A 283 -23.87 11.72 3.72
C THR A 283 -23.13 12.72 2.80
N MET A 284 -23.59 12.84 1.57
CA MET A 284 -23.18 13.94 0.68
C MET A 284 -23.68 15.28 1.26
N PRO A 285 -22.90 16.39 1.18
CA PRO A 285 -21.64 16.54 0.45
C PRO A 285 -20.38 16.16 1.26
N GLY A 286 -20.50 15.80 2.54
CA GLY A 286 -19.34 15.54 3.41
C GLY A 286 -18.41 14.44 2.91
N PHE A 287 -18.95 13.46 2.21
CA PHE A 287 -18.16 12.39 1.59
C PHE A 287 -17.17 12.91 0.52
N LEU A 288 -17.50 13.97 -0.23
CA LEU A 288 -16.64 14.50 -1.31
C LEU A 288 -15.27 14.99 -0.82
N VAL A 289 -15.15 15.31 0.47
CA VAL A 289 -13.89 15.75 1.06
C VAL A 289 -12.84 14.63 1.03
N PHE A 290 -13.22 13.36 1.25
CA PHE A 290 -12.25 12.26 1.31
C PHE A 290 -11.61 11.90 -0.04
N PRO A 291 -12.35 11.80 -1.17
CA PRO A 291 -11.75 11.65 -2.49
C PRO A 291 -10.80 12.79 -2.86
N VAL A 292 -11.19 14.05 -2.59
CA VAL A 292 -10.33 15.21 -2.87
C VAL A 292 -9.06 15.18 -2.02
N MET A 293 -9.18 14.88 -0.72
CA MET A 293 -8.02 14.71 0.18
C MET A 293 -7.10 13.58 -0.28
N THR A 294 -7.67 12.44 -0.64
CA THR A 294 -6.93 11.26 -1.11
C THR A 294 -6.19 11.55 -2.41
N LEU A 295 -6.85 12.18 -3.37
CA LEU A 295 -6.24 12.55 -4.63
C LEU A 295 -5.12 13.57 -4.43
N ASN A 296 -5.36 14.61 -3.63
CA ASN A 296 -4.34 15.63 -3.34
C ASN A 296 -3.13 15.03 -2.64
N SER A 297 -3.32 14.15 -1.65
CA SER A 297 -2.23 13.49 -0.94
C SER A 297 -1.47 12.50 -1.83
N PHE A 298 -2.16 11.72 -2.66
CA PHE A 298 -1.57 10.82 -3.65
C PHE A 298 -0.69 11.58 -4.66
N VAL A 299 -1.23 12.62 -5.28
CA VAL A 299 -0.52 13.45 -6.25
C VAL A 299 0.68 14.12 -5.56
N ASN A 300 0.49 14.70 -4.38
CA ASN A 300 1.57 15.34 -3.65
C ASN A 300 2.73 14.37 -3.35
N ASN A 301 2.42 13.19 -2.80
CA ASN A 301 3.40 12.14 -2.51
C ASN A 301 4.18 11.73 -3.76
N ILE A 302 3.49 11.48 -4.88
CA ILE A 302 4.16 11.08 -6.12
C ILE A 302 5.06 12.20 -6.63
N PHE A 303 4.54 13.42 -6.76
CA PHE A 303 5.31 14.51 -7.35
C PHE A 303 6.52 14.90 -6.50
N THR A 304 6.34 15.07 -5.19
CA THR A 304 7.43 15.50 -4.30
C THR A 304 8.59 14.51 -4.31
N VAL A 305 8.28 13.23 -4.13
CA VAL A 305 9.30 12.19 -3.98
C VAL A 305 9.93 11.84 -5.34
N THR A 306 9.15 11.87 -6.42
CA THR A 306 9.66 11.64 -7.79
C THR A 306 10.59 12.77 -8.23
N LEU A 307 10.27 14.04 -7.94
CA LEU A 307 11.14 15.17 -8.26
C LEU A 307 12.47 15.09 -7.49
N ALA A 308 12.43 14.76 -6.20
CA ALA A 308 13.63 14.58 -5.39
C ALA A 308 14.50 13.43 -5.92
N SER A 309 13.90 12.30 -6.30
CA SER A 309 14.62 11.21 -6.97
C SER A 309 15.22 11.64 -8.31
N HIS A 310 14.47 12.39 -9.10
CA HIS A 310 14.92 12.81 -10.42
C HIS A 310 16.07 13.81 -10.34
N LEU A 311 16.08 14.67 -9.32
CA LEU A 311 17.23 15.52 -8.99
C LEU A 311 18.48 14.69 -8.70
N HIS A 312 18.35 13.64 -7.90
CA HIS A 312 19.46 12.74 -7.59
C HIS A 312 20.05 12.11 -8.86
N ASN A 313 19.19 11.45 -9.66
CA ASN A 313 19.61 10.79 -10.90
C ASN A 313 20.19 11.79 -11.92
N SER A 314 19.59 12.98 -12.05
CA SER A 314 20.10 14.02 -12.95
C SER A 314 21.48 14.51 -12.52
N SER A 315 21.72 14.65 -11.21
CA SER A 315 23.01 15.09 -10.69
C SER A 315 24.10 14.04 -10.87
N GLU A 316 23.75 12.76 -10.76
CA GLU A 316 24.64 11.63 -11.05
C GLU A 316 25.05 11.61 -12.52
N GLN A 317 24.08 11.76 -13.43
CA GLN A 317 24.35 11.83 -14.88
C GLN A 317 25.28 12.99 -15.25
N VAL A 318 25.13 14.14 -14.58
CA VAL A 318 26.01 15.30 -14.76
C VAL A 318 27.44 14.97 -14.29
N LEU A 319 27.62 14.37 -13.12
CA LEU A 319 28.94 13.97 -12.62
C LEU A 319 29.62 12.93 -13.50
N VAL A 320 28.87 11.94 -14.01
CA VAL A 320 29.39 10.94 -14.95
C VAL A 320 29.81 11.60 -16.27
N SER A 321 29.01 12.53 -16.78
CA SER A 321 29.34 13.28 -18.01
C SER A 321 30.59 14.15 -17.82
N LEU A 322 30.72 14.84 -16.68
CA LEU A 322 31.93 15.59 -16.31
C LEU A 322 33.16 14.68 -16.23
N GLY A 323 33.02 13.49 -15.63
CA GLY A 323 34.11 12.52 -15.56
C GLY A 323 34.56 12.00 -16.93
N LYS A 324 33.61 11.67 -17.80
CA LYS A 324 33.89 11.19 -19.17
C LYS A 324 34.54 12.28 -20.03
N ASN A 325 34.05 13.51 -19.99
CA ASN A 325 34.55 14.60 -20.82
C ASN A 325 35.87 15.18 -20.28
N GLY A 326 36.01 15.31 -18.96
CA GLY A 326 37.25 15.77 -18.33
C GLY A 326 38.45 14.85 -18.58
N VAL A 327 38.22 13.54 -18.65
CA VAL A 327 39.29 12.55 -18.97
C VAL A 327 39.78 12.66 -20.41
N LYS A 328 38.93 13.07 -21.35
CA LYS A 328 39.28 13.23 -22.77
C LYS A 328 39.99 14.55 -23.07
N SER A 329 39.67 15.61 -22.33
CA SER A 329 40.10 16.97 -22.67
C SER A 329 41.46 17.40 -22.09
N GLN A 330 42.02 16.70 -21.10
CA GLN A 330 43.27 17.11 -20.45
C GLN A 330 44.49 16.32 -20.95
N GLY A 331 45.39 17.01 -21.66
CA GLY A 331 46.60 16.44 -22.29
C GLY A 331 47.80 16.19 -21.35
N SER A 332 47.68 16.45 -20.04
CA SER A 332 48.76 16.24 -19.06
C SER A 332 48.29 15.38 -17.88
N GLY A 333 49.13 14.41 -17.48
CA GLY A 333 48.84 13.47 -16.40
C GLY A 333 48.59 14.14 -15.04
N ARG A 334 49.28 15.25 -14.74
CA ARG A 334 49.15 15.96 -13.45
C ARG A 334 47.81 16.70 -13.33
N SER A 335 47.37 17.37 -14.40
CA SER A 335 46.08 18.08 -14.42
C SER A 335 44.91 17.10 -14.30
N LYS A 336 45.01 15.96 -15.01
CA LYS A 336 44.00 14.88 -14.97
C LYS A 336 43.84 14.27 -13.59
N ALA A 337 44.93 14.11 -12.85
CA ALA A 337 44.89 13.62 -11.48
C ALA A 337 44.20 14.63 -10.54
N LEU A 338 44.48 15.92 -10.69
CA LEU A 338 43.85 16.98 -9.92
C LEU A 338 42.34 17.07 -10.20
N PHE A 339 41.94 17.12 -11.48
CA PHE A 339 40.52 17.13 -11.86
C PHE A 339 39.75 15.92 -11.33
N ARG A 340 40.35 14.71 -11.39
CA ARG A 340 39.73 13.50 -10.80
C ARG A 340 39.55 13.61 -9.29
N ARG A 341 40.51 14.20 -8.57
CA ARG A 341 40.39 14.42 -7.11
C ARG A 341 39.28 15.42 -6.82
N GLU A 342 39.20 16.50 -7.59
CA GLU A 342 38.13 17.49 -7.44
C GLU A 342 36.75 16.94 -7.78
N LEU A 343 36.62 16.16 -8.85
CA LEU A 343 35.37 15.50 -9.21
C LEU A 343 34.94 14.49 -8.13
N LYS A 344 35.88 13.72 -7.56
CA LYS A 344 35.60 12.82 -6.42
C LYS A 344 35.17 13.56 -5.15
N SER A 345 35.56 14.83 -4.99
CA SER A 345 35.11 15.66 -3.87
C SER A 345 33.65 16.14 -4.04
N CYS A 346 33.11 16.09 -5.26
CA CYS A 346 31.73 16.45 -5.53
C CYS A 346 30.80 15.30 -5.17
N SER A 347 29.71 15.62 -4.45
CA SER A 347 28.68 14.63 -4.13
C SER A 347 27.47 14.84 -5.03
N MET A 348 26.75 13.76 -5.33
CA MET A 348 25.42 13.85 -5.93
C MET A 348 24.52 14.76 -5.08
N LEU A 349 23.67 15.53 -5.74
CA LEU A 349 22.64 16.35 -5.10
C LEU A 349 21.58 15.41 -4.52
N LYS A 350 21.17 15.62 -3.27
CA LYS A 350 20.22 14.73 -2.60
C LYS A 350 19.36 15.50 -1.61
N ILE A 351 18.04 15.32 -1.70
CA ILE A 351 17.16 15.86 -0.66
C ILE A 351 17.21 14.95 0.55
N LYS A 352 17.69 15.50 1.66
CA LYS A 352 17.91 14.76 2.90
C LYS A 352 16.68 14.78 3.80
N PHE A 353 16.51 13.72 4.57
CA PHE A 353 15.61 13.66 5.72
C PHE A 353 16.36 12.98 6.88
N GLY A 354 16.78 13.77 7.86
CA GLY A 354 17.76 13.33 8.86
C GLY A 354 19.06 12.86 8.21
N SER A 355 19.53 11.66 8.57
CA SER A 355 20.72 11.03 7.97
C SER A 355 20.46 10.36 6.62
N ASN A 356 19.20 10.22 6.20
CA ASN A 356 18.79 9.53 4.98
C ASN A 356 18.50 10.51 3.83
N PHE A 357 18.21 10.00 2.64
CA PHE A 357 17.84 10.78 1.47
C PHE A 357 16.77 10.08 0.63
N ILE A 358 16.04 10.86 -0.17
CA ILE A 358 15.02 10.34 -1.07
C ILE A 358 15.67 9.77 -2.33
N ASP A 359 15.48 8.47 -2.57
CA ASP A 359 16.01 7.74 -3.73
C ASP A 359 14.93 7.45 -4.79
N ARG A 360 15.29 6.71 -5.84
CA ARG A 360 14.37 6.29 -6.92
C ARG A 360 13.26 5.34 -6.48
N THR A 361 13.44 4.60 -5.41
CA THR A 361 12.47 3.61 -4.95
C THR A 361 11.48 4.19 -3.93
N THR A 362 11.85 5.27 -3.27
CA THR A 362 11.09 5.92 -2.20
C THR A 362 9.64 6.24 -2.60
N PRO A 363 9.31 6.77 -3.81
CA PRO A 363 7.91 7.07 -4.16
C PRO A 363 7.04 5.81 -4.16
N LEU A 364 7.57 4.71 -4.74
CA LEU A 364 6.87 3.43 -4.80
C LEU A 364 6.76 2.79 -3.42
N VAL A 365 7.80 2.91 -2.58
CA VAL A 365 7.77 2.42 -1.19
C VAL A 365 6.69 3.15 -0.39
N ILE A 366 6.58 4.47 -0.51
CA ILE A 366 5.57 5.27 0.19
C ILE A 366 4.16 4.95 -0.31
N GLN A 367 3.95 4.86 -1.63
CA GLN A 367 2.63 4.51 -2.18
C GLN A 367 2.23 3.08 -1.80
N ASN A 368 3.18 2.15 -1.85
CA ASN A 368 2.96 0.79 -1.40
C ASN A 368 2.64 0.76 0.10
N LEU A 369 3.30 1.56 0.94
CA LEU A 369 2.97 1.71 2.36
C LEU A 369 1.53 2.22 2.54
N CYS A 370 1.13 3.29 1.85
CA CYS A 370 -0.21 3.87 1.94
C CYS A 370 -1.30 2.85 1.59
N LEU A 371 -1.15 2.17 0.46
CA LEU A 371 -2.09 1.14 0.02
C LEU A 371 -2.09 -0.04 0.99
N ASN A 372 -0.91 -0.48 1.45
CA ASN A 372 -0.78 -1.59 2.37
C ASN A 372 -1.44 -1.36 3.72
N GLU A 373 -1.22 -0.20 4.33
CA GLU A 373 -1.81 0.12 5.63
C GLU A 373 -3.32 0.31 5.52
N THR A 374 -3.79 1.00 4.46
CA THR A 374 -5.24 1.12 4.17
C THR A 374 -5.90 -0.25 4.03
N MET A 375 -5.29 -1.13 3.22
CA MET A 375 -5.79 -2.49 3.02
C MET A 375 -5.67 -3.32 4.30
N SER A 376 -4.62 -3.14 5.11
CA SER A 376 -4.48 -3.83 6.40
C SER A 376 -5.61 -3.47 7.36
N LEU A 377 -5.90 -2.17 7.49
CA LEU A 377 -6.97 -1.66 8.35
C LEU A 377 -8.35 -2.15 7.89
N THR A 378 -8.54 -2.27 6.58
CA THR A 378 -9.80 -2.73 5.99
C THR A 378 -9.95 -4.26 6.09
N LEU A 379 -8.94 -5.02 5.68
CA LEU A 379 -9.03 -6.47 5.51
C LEU A 379 -9.00 -7.27 6.82
N ILE A 380 -8.20 -6.88 7.82
CA ILE A 380 -8.05 -7.66 9.07
C ILE A 380 -9.36 -7.64 9.88
N LYS A 381 -10.02 -6.48 9.93
CA LYS A 381 -11.29 -6.34 10.65
C LYS A 381 -12.46 -6.91 9.84
N ALA A 382 -12.48 -6.66 8.53
CA ALA A 382 -13.52 -7.19 7.64
C ALA A 382 -13.49 -8.72 7.59
N GLY A 383 -12.33 -9.35 7.38
CA GLY A 383 -12.23 -10.80 7.23
C GLY A 383 -12.76 -11.57 8.45
N ARG A 384 -12.37 -11.18 9.67
CA ARG A 384 -12.88 -11.79 10.92
C ARG A 384 -14.39 -11.58 11.08
N HIS A 385 -14.88 -10.38 10.79
CA HIS A 385 -16.30 -10.06 10.90
C HIS A 385 -17.14 -10.84 9.86
N PHE A 386 -16.67 -10.95 8.62
CA PHE A 386 -17.34 -11.69 7.56
C PHE A 386 -17.39 -13.19 7.87
N CYS A 387 -16.28 -13.80 8.30
CA CYS A 387 -16.29 -15.22 8.65
C CYS A 387 -17.22 -15.52 9.83
N LYS A 388 -17.29 -14.62 10.82
CA LYS A 388 -18.23 -14.73 11.95
C LYS A 388 -19.68 -14.52 11.51
N PHE A 389 -19.94 -13.54 10.65
CA PHE A 389 -21.28 -13.24 10.11
C PHE A 389 -21.84 -14.42 9.33
N PHE A 390 -21.04 -15.01 8.42
CA PHE A 390 -21.45 -16.17 7.64
C PHE A 390 -21.30 -17.49 8.39
N LYS A 391 -20.74 -17.49 9.61
CA LYS A 391 -20.44 -18.70 10.41
C LYS A 391 -19.64 -19.74 9.60
N CYS A 392 -18.76 -19.27 8.72
CA CYS A 392 -18.07 -20.11 7.77
C CYS A 392 -16.77 -20.72 8.32
N VAL A 393 -16.45 -20.48 9.59
CA VAL A 393 -15.35 -21.10 10.33
C VAL A 393 -15.90 -21.58 11.69
N PRO A 394 -15.67 -22.83 12.11
CA PRO A 394 -16.27 -23.40 13.33
C PRO A 394 -15.48 -23.04 14.60
N PHE A 395 -14.75 -21.93 14.59
CA PHE A 395 -13.73 -21.58 15.58
C PHE A 395 -13.88 -20.12 16.00
N ASP A 396 -13.78 -19.88 17.30
CA ASP A 396 -13.81 -18.55 17.90
C ASP A 396 -12.44 -18.21 18.50
N PHE A 397 -12.06 -16.93 18.45
CA PHE A 397 -10.90 -16.45 19.19
C PHE A 397 -11.32 -16.08 20.61
N ASP A 398 -10.80 -16.80 21.61
CA ASP A 398 -10.98 -16.52 23.02
C ASP A 398 -10.02 -15.41 23.44
N GLU A 399 -10.53 -14.18 23.51
CA GLU A 399 -9.74 -13.00 23.86
C GLU A 399 -9.16 -13.06 25.28
N LYS A 400 -9.78 -13.82 26.20
CA LYS A 400 -9.26 -13.96 27.56
C LYS A 400 -7.99 -14.81 27.60
N ASN A 401 -8.00 -15.89 26.81
CA ASN A 401 -6.90 -16.84 26.76
C ASN A 401 -5.89 -16.52 25.65
N GLY A 402 -6.21 -15.57 24.78
CA GLY A 402 -5.41 -15.28 23.58
C GLY A 402 -5.29 -16.48 22.66
N ARG A 403 -6.28 -17.37 22.62
CA ARG A 403 -6.22 -18.65 21.90
C ARG A 403 -7.47 -18.87 21.06
N PHE A 404 -7.32 -19.58 19.95
CA PHE A 404 -8.47 -20.06 19.20
C PHE A 404 -9.07 -21.29 19.89
N VAL A 405 -10.38 -21.29 20.05
CA VAL A 405 -11.15 -22.38 20.63
C VAL A 405 -12.24 -22.82 19.66
N LYS A 406 -12.72 -24.05 19.81
CA LYS A 406 -13.91 -24.50 19.08
C LYS A 406 -15.09 -23.59 19.41
N ALA A 407 -15.90 -23.26 18.41
CA ALA A 407 -17.08 -22.43 18.62
C ALA A 407 -17.97 -23.04 19.71
N ARG A 408 -18.27 -22.26 20.75
CA ARG A 408 -19.03 -22.75 21.93
C ARG A 408 -20.50 -23.02 21.58
N SER A 409 -21.00 -22.33 20.58
CA SER A 409 -22.38 -22.45 20.10
C SER A 409 -22.58 -23.75 19.31
N ARG A 410 -23.42 -24.65 19.83
CA ARG A 410 -23.87 -25.86 19.09
C ARG A 410 -24.53 -25.48 17.76
N ARG A 411 -25.25 -24.35 17.73
CA ARG A 411 -25.90 -23.82 16.52
C ARG A 411 -24.87 -23.45 15.45
N ASP A 412 -23.75 -22.84 15.84
CA ASP A 412 -22.73 -22.40 14.87
C ASP A 412 -21.99 -23.61 14.29
N SER A 413 -21.69 -24.60 15.13
CA SER A 413 -21.15 -25.89 14.70
C SER A 413 -22.10 -26.63 13.73
N PHE A 414 -23.41 -26.63 14.02
CA PHE A 414 -24.42 -27.22 13.14
C PHE A 414 -24.52 -26.47 11.81
N VAL A 415 -24.58 -25.14 11.83
CA VAL A 415 -24.63 -24.32 10.62
C VAL A 415 -23.41 -24.56 9.74
N PHE A 416 -22.21 -24.62 10.31
CA PHE A 416 -21.01 -24.93 9.56
C PHE A 416 -21.05 -26.31 8.89
N LYS A 417 -21.47 -27.35 9.62
CA LYS A 417 -21.66 -28.70 9.07
C LYS A 417 -22.68 -28.72 7.93
N ALA A 418 -23.82 -28.06 8.13
CA ALA A 418 -24.87 -27.94 7.12
C ALA A 418 -24.35 -27.22 5.87
N GLN A 419 -23.58 -26.13 6.04
CA GLN A 419 -22.92 -25.45 4.94
C GLN A 419 -21.96 -26.39 4.20
N CYS A 420 -21.15 -27.20 4.87
CA CYS A 420 -20.23 -28.15 4.21
C CYS A 420 -20.99 -29.12 3.29
N VAL A 421 -22.05 -29.73 3.79
CA VAL A 421 -22.92 -30.62 3.00
C VAL A 421 -23.57 -29.85 1.86
N LEU A 422 -24.08 -28.64 2.13
CA LEU A 422 -24.72 -27.81 1.12
C LEU A 422 -23.75 -27.42 -0.01
N SER A 423 -22.48 -27.18 0.28
CA SER A 423 -21.47 -26.95 -0.76
C SER A 423 -21.24 -28.15 -1.66
N LEU A 424 -21.23 -29.36 -1.09
CA LEU A 424 -21.10 -30.59 -1.86
C LEU A 424 -22.31 -30.79 -2.78
N VAL A 425 -23.52 -30.61 -2.25
CA VAL A 425 -24.77 -30.67 -3.03
C VAL A 425 -24.77 -29.61 -4.13
N TYR A 426 -24.32 -28.38 -3.82
CA TYR A 426 -24.24 -27.29 -4.78
C TYR A 426 -23.24 -27.58 -5.91
N CYS A 427 -22.05 -28.10 -5.58
CA CYS A 427 -21.08 -28.57 -6.59
C CYS A 427 -21.65 -29.70 -7.46
N ALA A 428 -22.36 -30.66 -6.87
CA ALA A 428 -23.00 -31.75 -7.60
C ALA A 428 -24.11 -31.23 -8.54
N ALA A 429 -24.91 -30.27 -8.10
CA ALA A 429 -25.93 -29.62 -8.93
C ALA A 429 -25.30 -28.84 -10.09
N MET A 430 -24.24 -28.06 -9.85
CA MET A 430 -23.48 -27.37 -10.90
C MET A 430 -22.92 -28.37 -11.92
N PHE A 431 -22.34 -29.47 -11.46
CA PHE A 431 -21.84 -30.54 -12.32
C PHE A 431 -22.96 -31.17 -13.16
N GLY A 432 -24.09 -31.52 -12.55
CA GLY A 432 -25.25 -32.06 -13.26
C GLY A 432 -25.78 -31.12 -14.34
N ASN A 433 -25.88 -29.82 -14.03
CA ASN A 433 -26.30 -28.79 -14.99
C ASN A 433 -25.32 -28.64 -16.16
N ILE A 434 -24.00 -28.67 -15.91
CA ILE A 434 -23.00 -28.59 -16.98
C ILE A 434 -23.03 -29.85 -17.86
N SER A 435 -23.16 -31.02 -17.25
CA SER A 435 -23.08 -32.32 -17.92
C SER A 435 -24.34 -32.62 -18.74
N PHE A 436 -25.52 -32.43 -18.15
CA PHE A 436 -26.79 -32.83 -18.74
C PHE A 436 -27.61 -31.66 -19.27
N GLY A 437 -27.26 -30.42 -18.94
CA GLY A 437 -27.96 -29.24 -19.42
C GLY A 437 -27.73 -28.99 -20.91
N SER A 438 -28.76 -28.47 -21.59
CA SER A 438 -28.73 -28.03 -22.99
C SER A 438 -27.98 -26.71 -23.15
N LEU A 439 -26.75 -26.66 -22.66
CA LEU A 439 -25.86 -25.49 -22.69
C LEU A 439 -24.99 -25.52 -23.95
N SER A 440 -24.76 -24.36 -24.55
CA SER A 440 -23.76 -24.24 -25.62
C SER A 440 -22.36 -24.58 -25.08
N THR A 441 -21.45 -24.98 -25.96
CA THR A 441 -20.08 -25.37 -25.57
C THR A 441 -19.38 -24.27 -24.77
N GLU A 442 -19.54 -23.01 -25.15
CA GLU A 442 -18.92 -21.85 -24.48
C GLU A 442 -19.50 -21.65 -23.09
N LYS A 443 -20.82 -21.80 -22.96
CA LYS A 443 -21.52 -21.77 -21.67
C LYS A 443 -21.11 -22.92 -20.76
N LYS A 444 -20.86 -24.11 -21.31
CA LYS A 444 -20.29 -25.24 -20.56
C LYS A 444 -18.88 -24.91 -20.07
N PHE A 445 -18.01 -24.33 -20.89
CA PHE A 445 -16.67 -23.90 -20.47
C PHE A 445 -16.71 -22.85 -19.37
N GLN A 446 -17.58 -21.84 -19.49
CA GLN A 446 -17.80 -20.86 -18.42
C GLN A 446 -18.26 -21.56 -17.12
N GLY A 447 -19.20 -22.50 -17.24
CA GLY A 447 -19.67 -23.33 -16.13
C GLY A 447 -18.55 -24.13 -15.45
N VAL A 448 -17.69 -24.78 -16.25
CA VAL A 448 -16.56 -25.60 -15.76
C VAL A 448 -15.59 -24.77 -14.93
N SER A 449 -15.28 -23.53 -15.32
CA SER A 449 -14.40 -22.64 -14.54
C SER A 449 -14.93 -22.41 -13.13
N PHE A 450 -16.21 -22.06 -13.00
CA PHE A 450 -16.83 -21.88 -11.68
C PHE A 450 -16.88 -23.20 -10.93
N LEU A 451 -17.31 -24.29 -11.56
CA LEU A 451 -17.35 -25.61 -10.93
C LEU A 451 -15.99 -26.00 -10.34
N LEU A 452 -14.89 -25.78 -11.07
CA LEU A 452 -13.54 -26.06 -10.59
C LEU A 452 -13.18 -25.20 -9.37
N ILE A 453 -13.41 -23.88 -9.40
CA ILE A 453 -13.17 -23.01 -8.25
C ILE A 453 -13.96 -23.49 -7.04
N TYR A 454 -15.27 -23.73 -7.22
CA TYR A 454 -16.18 -24.16 -6.15
C TYR A 454 -15.82 -25.53 -5.59
N THR A 455 -15.37 -26.46 -6.44
CA THR A 455 -14.94 -27.79 -6.03
C THR A 455 -13.65 -27.70 -5.22
N VAL A 456 -12.63 -27.01 -5.74
CA VAL A 456 -11.34 -26.81 -5.06
C VAL A 456 -11.54 -26.15 -3.69
N THR A 457 -12.33 -25.07 -3.64
CA THR A 457 -12.62 -24.37 -2.39
C THR A 457 -13.49 -25.20 -1.44
N SER A 458 -14.44 -25.98 -1.94
CA SER A 458 -15.24 -26.91 -1.12
C SER A 458 -14.39 -28.02 -0.50
N ILE A 459 -13.39 -28.55 -1.22
CA ILE A 459 -12.48 -29.55 -0.65
C ILE A 459 -11.54 -28.88 0.36
N LEU A 460 -10.97 -27.69 0.06
CA LEU A 460 -10.09 -26.97 0.99
C LEU A 460 -10.79 -26.65 2.32
N ARG A 461 -12.08 -26.29 2.27
CA ARG A 461 -12.88 -25.95 3.45
C ARG A 461 -13.46 -27.17 4.18
N TRP A 462 -13.43 -28.36 3.59
CA TRP A 462 -14.13 -29.52 4.11
C TRP A 462 -13.61 -29.91 5.50
N ASN A 463 -14.39 -29.63 6.55
CA ASN A 463 -14.06 -30.00 7.93
C ASN A 463 -15.32 -30.49 8.68
N TYR A 464 -16.05 -31.44 8.09
CA TYR A 464 -17.32 -31.91 8.65
C TYR A 464 -17.17 -32.53 10.06
N SER A 465 -16.05 -33.20 10.34
CA SER A 465 -15.73 -33.76 11.66
C SER A 465 -15.43 -32.70 12.72
N LEU A 466 -15.30 -31.42 12.33
CA LEU A 466 -14.85 -30.33 13.21
C LEU A 466 -13.48 -30.65 13.84
N ASP A 467 -12.58 -31.19 13.02
CA ASP A 467 -11.22 -31.50 13.41
C ASP A 467 -10.54 -30.25 13.97
N ALA A 468 -9.90 -30.42 15.13
CA ALA A 468 -9.22 -29.38 15.87
C ALA A 468 -7.80 -29.14 15.35
N ALA A 469 -7.22 -30.05 14.56
CA ALA A 469 -5.83 -29.96 14.09
C ALA A 469 -5.48 -28.61 13.44
N PRO A 470 -6.29 -28.04 12.51
CA PRO A 470 -6.11 -26.68 12.00
C PRO A 470 -5.88 -25.59 13.06
N ILE A 471 -6.71 -25.57 14.10
CA ILE A 471 -6.58 -24.58 15.17
C ILE A 471 -5.40 -24.91 16.07
N GLN A 472 -5.25 -26.19 16.43
CA GLN A 472 -4.21 -26.62 17.34
C GLN A 472 -2.86 -26.19 16.81
N ILE A 473 -2.62 -26.31 15.50
CA ILE A 473 -1.42 -25.79 14.85
C ILE A 473 -1.24 -24.28 15.08
N ILE A 474 -2.28 -23.47 14.85
CA ILE A 474 -2.20 -22.01 15.07
C ILE A 474 -1.88 -21.71 16.54
N ASN A 475 -2.56 -22.37 17.48
CA ASN A 475 -2.27 -22.22 18.91
C ASN A 475 -0.86 -22.69 19.25
N THR A 476 -0.37 -23.77 18.65
CA THR A 476 1.00 -24.26 18.84
C THR A 476 2.02 -23.25 18.34
N PHE A 477 1.78 -22.54 17.22
CA PHE A 477 2.62 -21.42 16.80
C PHE A 477 2.61 -20.28 17.83
N MET A 478 1.45 -19.91 18.36
CA MET A 478 1.33 -18.86 19.39
C MET A 478 2.04 -19.26 20.70
N ASP A 479 1.89 -20.51 21.12
CA ASP A 479 2.56 -21.07 22.29
C ASP A 479 4.07 -21.15 22.07
N PHE A 480 4.51 -21.52 20.86
CA PHE A 480 5.92 -21.52 20.49
C PHE A 480 6.51 -20.11 20.53
N GLU A 481 5.81 -19.10 20.02
CA GLU A 481 6.26 -17.71 20.06
C GLU A 481 6.35 -17.17 21.49
N SER A 482 5.35 -17.46 22.31
CA SER A 482 5.30 -16.97 23.70
C SER A 482 6.27 -17.70 24.62
N SER A 483 6.54 -19.00 24.42
CA SER A 483 7.40 -19.79 25.31
C SER A 483 8.83 -19.93 24.81
N VAL A 484 9.03 -20.17 23.51
CA VAL A 484 10.34 -20.43 22.93
C VAL A 484 10.96 -19.15 22.40
N MET A 485 10.17 -18.25 21.79
CA MET A 485 10.71 -17.05 21.13
C MET A 485 10.85 -15.81 22.03
N TYR A 486 10.33 -15.84 23.27
CA TYR A 486 10.26 -14.68 24.16
C TYR A 486 11.62 -14.01 24.45
N GLY A 487 12.71 -14.79 24.50
CA GLY A 487 14.06 -14.29 24.77
C GLY A 487 14.88 -13.87 23.53
N PHE A 488 14.35 -14.05 22.31
CA PHE A 488 15.10 -13.78 21.09
C PHE A 488 14.84 -12.36 20.55
N PRO A 489 15.83 -11.73 19.89
CA PRO A 489 15.64 -10.40 19.33
C PRO A 489 14.57 -10.42 18.24
N ARG A 490 13.59 -9.50 18.34
CA ARG A 490 12.56 -9.33 17.31
C ARG A 490 13.22 -8.89 16.01
N LEU A 491 13.21 -9.78 15.01
CA LEU A 491 13.74 -9.46 13.70
C LEU A 491 12.74 -8.64 12.88
N PRO A 492 13.22 -7.67 12.08
CA PRO A 492 12.35 -7.05 11.09
C PRO A 492 11.84 -8.12 10.11
N PRO A 493 10.61 -7.97 9.59
CA PRO A 493 10.07 -8.91 8.62
C PRO A 493 10.94 -8.90 7.37
N SER A 494 11.32 -10.11 6.93
CA SER A 494 12.11 -10.31 5.72
C SER A 494 11.36 -9.90 4.45
N LEU A 495 12.09 -9.75 3.35
CA LEU A 495 11.48 -9.48 2.04
C LEU A 495 10.40 -10.52 1.69
N GLY A 496 10.67 -11.81 1.92
CA GLY A 496 9.70 -12.89 1.69
C GLY A 496 8.46 -12.77 2.58
N ALA A 497 8.63 -12.43 3.87
CA ALA A 497 7.49 -12.21 4.77
C ALA A 497 6.66 -10.98 4.38
N ARG A 498 7.31 -9.90 3.92
CA ARG A 498 6.63 -8.71 3.39
C ARG A 498 5.86 -9.02 2.11
N ALA A 499 6.48 -9.75 1.18
CA ALA A 499 5.84 -10.21 -0.04
C ALA A 499 4.65 -11.12 0.25
N MET A 500 4.77 -12.03 1.22
CA MET A 500 3.66 -12.91 1.62
C MET A 500 2.53 -12.15 2.29
N ARG A 501 2.83 -11.16 3.14
CA ARG A 501 1.82 -10.27 3.71
C ARG A 501 1.04 -9.53 2.63
N LEU A 502 1.74 -9.03 1.60
CA LEU A 502 1.10 -8.41 0.44
C LEU A 502 0.23 -9.41 -0.33
N PHE A 503 0.76 -10.61 -0.59
CA PHE A 503 0.03 -11.67 -1.28
C PHE A 503 -1.25 -12.09 -0.54
N ILE A 504 -1.17 -12.36 0.77
CA ILE A 504 -2.34 -12.69 1.61
C ILE A 504 -3.40 -11.58 1.51
N ARG A 505 -2.99 -10.30 1.52
CA ARG A 505 -3.91 -9.17 1.35
C ARG A 505 -4.55 -9.14 -0.04
N LEU A 506 -3.77 -9.36 -1.09
CA LEU A 506 -4.26 -9.41 -2.47
C LEU A 506 -5.26 -10.55 -2.67
N VAL A 507 -4.98 -11.75 -2.14
CA VAL A 507 -5.90 -12.89 -2.23
C VAL A 507 -7.18 -12.63 -1.41
N THR A 508 -7.06 -12.05 -0.22
CA THR A 508 -8.25 -11.71 0.59
C THR A 508 -9.14 -10.71 -0.15
N PHE A 509 -8.54 -9.70 -0.79
CA PHE A 509 -9.27 -8.75 -1.62
C PHE A 509 -9.89 -9.43 -2.84
N SER A 510 -9.16 -10.29 -3.54
CA SER A 510 -9.66 -10.96 -4.74
C SER A 510 -10.81 -11.93 -4.44
N VAL A 511 -10.80 -12.56 -3.26
CA VAL A 511 -11.90 -13.40 -2.76
C VAL A 511 -13.19 -12.60 -2.54
N PHE A 512 -13.07 -11.41 -1.94
CA PHE A 512 -14.17 -10.48 -1.79
C PHE A 512 -14.67 -10.00 -3.16
N ALA A 513 -13.76 -9.57 -4.03
CA ALA A 513 -14.07 -9.04 -5.35
C ALA A 513 -14.75 -10.10 -6.24
N LEU A 514 -14.28 -11.35 -6.22
CA LEU A 514 -14.86 -12.46 -6.98
C LEU A 514 -16.32 -12.71 -6.58
N SER A 515 -16.60 -12.71 -5.27
CA SER A 515 -17.95 -12.92 -4.76
C SER A 515 -18.89 -11.75 -5.11
N LEU A 516 -18.38 -10.52 -5.10
CA LEU A 516 -19.13 -9.33 -5.53
C LEU A 516 -19.40 -9.33 -7.05
N ILE A 517 -18.37 -9.61 -7.85
CA ILE A 517 -18.48 -9.71 -9.31
C ILE A 517 -19.47 -10.80 -9.70
N GLN A 518 -19.49 -11.93 -8.99
CA GLN A 518 -20.49 -12.97 -9.19
C GLN A 518 -21.92 -12.46 -8.92
N PHE A 519 -22.15 -11.76 -7.81
CA PHE A 519 -23.48 -11.18 -7.52
C PHE A 519 -23.92 -10.19 -8.60
N LEU A 520 -23.00 -9.32 -9.05
CA LEU A 520 -23.28 -8.39 -10.15
C LEU A 520 -23.56 -9.12 -11.45
N LEU A 521 -22.74 -10.12 -11.80
CA LEU A 521 -22.92 -10.94 -12.99
C LEU A 521 -24.30 -11.59 -13.01
N LEU A 522 -24.72 -12.17 -11.89
CA LEU A 522 -26.04 -12.79 -11.73
C LEU A 522 -27.19 -11.76 -11.81
N THR A 523 -26.95 -10.53 -11.34
CA THR A 523 -27.93 -9.44 -11.46
C THR A 523 -28.12 -9.00 -12.91
N TYR A 524 -27.04 -8.94 -13.71
CA TYR A 524 -27.10 -8.53 -15.10
C TYR A 524 -27.49 -9.66 -16.06
N ILE A 525 -26.99 -10.87 -15.81
CA ILE A 525 -27.17 -12.06 -16.66
C ILE A 525 -27.59 -13.23 -15.75
N PRO A 526 -28.87 -13.27 -15.33
CA PRO A 526 -29.34 -14.26 -14.36
C PRO A 526 -29.24 -15.71 -14.84
N CYS A 527 -29.18 -15.92 -16.17
CA CYS A 527 -29.11 -17.24 -16.78
C CYS A 527 -27.68 -17.69 -17.08
N THR A 528 -26.67 -17.11 -16.43
CA THR A 528 -25.28 -17.53 -16.58
C THR A 528 -25.06 -18.91 -15.95
N PRO A 529 -24.55 -19.91 -16.69
CA PRO A 529 -24.17 -21.18 -16.10
C PRO A 529 -22.91 -21.05 -15.22
N PRO A 530 -22.76 -21.88 -14.18
CA PRO A 530 -23.54 -23.08 -13.86
C PRO A 530 -24.60 -22.84 -12.77
N PHE A 531 -24.97 -21.59 -12.55
CA PHE A 531 -25.82 -21.15 -11.44
C PHE A 531 -27.25 -21.71 -11.53
N ILE A 532 -27.94 -21.81 -10.39
CA ILE A 532 -29.27 -22.43 -10.20
C ILE A 532 -30.31 -21.82 -11.14
N LEU A 533 -30.30 -20.50 -11.34
CA LEU A 533 -31.25 -19.89 -12.29
C LEU A 533 -31.09 -20.42 -13.71
N SER A 534 -29.86 -20.76 -14.12
CA SER A 534 -29.61 -21.35 -15.44
C SER A 534 -30.17 -22.76 -15.58
N MET A 535 -30.56 -23.43 -14.49
CA MET A 535 -31.17 -24.77 -14.49
C MET A 535 -32.69 -24.71 -14.72
N LEU A 536 -33.30 -23.53 -14.65
CA LEU A 536 -34.74 -23.37 -14.84
C LEU A 536 -35.09 -23.33 -16.34
N PRO A 537 -36.09 -24.10 -16.80
CA PRO A 537 -36.39 -24.26 -18.23
C PRO A 537 -36.81 -22.95 -18.93
N ASN A 538 -37.30 -21.97 -18.16
CA ASN A 538 -37.80 -20.69 -18.67
C ASN A 538 -36.91 -19.49 -18.29
N CYS A 539 -35.60 -19.70 -18.12
CA CYS A 539 -34.72 -18.58 -17.73
C CYS A 539 -34.64 -17.50 -18.83
N SER A 540 -34.63 -17.89 -20.11
CA SER A 540 -34.49 -16.97 -21.26
C SER A 540 -35.81 -16.33 -21.72
N SER A 541 -36.96 -16.95 -21.44
CA SER A 541 -38.28 -16.47 -21.85
C SER A 541 -38.72 -15.30 -20.94
N SER A 542 -38.38 -14.10 -21.40
CA SER A 542 -38.42 -12.77 -20.74
C SER A 542 -39.77 -12.24 -20.21
N LYS A 543 -40.73 -13.09 -19.83
CA LYS A 543 -41.97 -12.63 -19.16
C LYS A 543 -41.77 -12.22 -17.69
N PHE A 544 -40.56 -12.36 -17.14
CA PHE A 544 -40.18 -11.87 -15.80
C PHE A 544 -39.84 -10.37 -15.77
N GLY A 545 -40.66 -9.53 -16.39
CA GLY A 545 -40.47 -8.07 -16.45
C GLY A 545 -40.60 -7.36 -15.09
N LYS A 546 -40.98 -8.07 -14.02
CA LYS A 546 -40.96 -7.57 -12.63
C LYS A 546 -39.95 -8.38 -11.83
N LEU A 547 -39.17 -7.69 -10.99
CA LEU A 547 -38.27 -8.26 -9.99
C LEU A 547 -39.04 -9.23 -9.08
N SER A 548 -39.16 -10.49 -9.51
CA SER A 548 -39.85 -11.50 -8.70
C SER A 548 -39.02 -11.74 -7.45
N LEU A 549 -39.68 -11.74 -6.29
CA LEU A 549 -39.08 -12.06 -5.00
C LEU A 549 -38.28 -13.38 -5.07
N VAL A 550 -38.75 -14.35 -5.86
CA VAL A 550 -38.08 -15.63 -6.09
C VAL A 550 -36.71 -15.44 -6.76
N ARG A 551 -36.61 -14.59 -7.78
CA ARG A 551 -35.34 -14.32 -8.48
C ARG A 551 -34.32 -13.69 -7.54
N VAL A 552 -34.72 -12.66 -6.79
CA VAL A 552 -33.85 -12.00 -5.80
C VAL A 552 -33.40 -13.00 -4.75
N SER A 553 -34.32 -13.85 -4.28
CA SER A 553 -34.01 -14.89 -3.29
C SER A 553 -32.96 -15.87 -3.79
N ILE A 554 -33.06 -16.35 -5.04
CA ILE A 554 -32.06 -17.24 -5.62
C ILE A 554 -30.70 -16.54 -5.74
N HIS A 555 -30.64 -15.29 -6.22
CA HIS A 555 -29.39 -14.53 -6.30
C HIS A 555 -28.71 -14.33 -4.94
N VAL A 556 -29.50 -14.04 -3.91
CA VAL A 556 -29.02 -13.91 -2.53
C VAL A 556 -28.46 -15.25 -2.05
N VAL A 557 -29.15 -16.36 -2.31
CA VAL A 557 -28.69 -17.70 -1.94
C VAL A 557 -27.40 -18.07 -2.68
N GLU A 558 -27.32 -17.88 -4.00
CA GLU A 558 -26.14 -18.19 -4.80
C GLU A 558 -24.92 -17.36 -4.39
N SER A 559 -25.15 -16.09 -4.10
CA SER A 559 -24.09 -15.21 -3.62
C SER A 559 -23.65 -15.66 -2.25
N TRP A 560 -24.58 -15.88 -1.32
CA TRP A 560 -24.28 -16.41 0.01
C TRP A 560 -23.47 -17.71 -0.05
N MET A 561 -23.82 -18.64 -0.94
CA MET A 561 -23.06 -19.85 -1.23
C MET A 561 -21.62 -19.53 -1.65
N GLY A 562 -21.45 -18.62 -2.60
CA GLY A 562 -20.13 -18.12 -3.03
C GLY A 562 -19.29 -17.56 -1.89
N TRP A 563 -19.86 -16.62 -1.14
CA TRP A 563 -19.19 -15.99 0.00
C TRP A 563 -18.72 -17.02 1.02
N HIS A 564 -19.61 -17.88 1.54
CA HIS A 564 -19.20 -18.78 2.61
C HIS A 564 -18.27 -19.91 2.13
N ILE A 565 -18.36 -20.35 0.86
CA ILE A 565 -17.45 -21.37 0.31
C ILE A 565 -16.04 -20.80 0.18
N ILE A 566 -15.91 -19.66 -0.53
CA ILE A 566 -14.60 -19.10 -0.87
C ILE A 566 -13.90 -18.56 0.38
N PHE A 567 -14.58 -17.81 1.25
CA PHE A 567 -13.97 -17.27 2.46
C PHE A 567 -13.47 -18.36 3.42
N SER A 568 -14.25 -19.43 3.58
CA SER A 568 -13.85 -20.56 4.44
C SER A 568 -12.61 -21.28 3.88
N ALA A 569 -12.57 -21.50 2.56
CA ALA A 569 -11.40 -22.06 1.89
C ALA A 569 -10.16 -21.15 2.02
N SER A 570 -10.35 -19.84 1.85
CA SER A 570 -9.28 -18.85 2.00
C SER A 570 -8.75 -18.79 3.43
N PHE A 571 -9.58 -18.96 4.45
CA PHE A 571 -9.10 -19.07 5.83
C PHE A 571 -8.16 -20.26 6.00
N SER A 572 -8.53 -21.44 5.49
CA SER A 572 -7.68 -22.62 5.54
C SER A 572 -6.35 -22.42 4.80
N LEU A 573 -6.40 -21.90 3.58
CA LEU A 573 -5.22 -21.73 2.74
C LEU A 573 -4.31 -20.59 3.24
N LEU A 574 -4.86 -19.40 3.48
CA LEU A 574 -4.08 -18.23 3.90
C LEU A 574 -3.67 -18.33 5.36
N GLY A 575 -4.63 -18.63 6.25
CA GLY A 575 -4.45 -18.57 7.69
C GLY A 575 -3.67 -19.74 8.27
N ILE A 576 -3.86 -20.96 7.75
CA ILE A 576 -3.12 -22.13 8.24
C ILE A 576 -1.86 -22.30 7.40
N PHE A 577 -2.03 -22.44 6.09
CA PHE A 577 -0.92 -22.88 5.24
C PHE A 577 0.13 -21.79 5.00
N TYR A 578 -0.27 -20.62 4.49
CA TYR A 578 0.70 -19.57 4.19
C TYR A 578 1.33 -18.93 5.43
N VAL A 579 0.51 -18.59 6.42
CA VAL A 579 1.02 -18.01 7.69
C VAL A 579 1.94 -19.00 8.40
N GLY A 580 1.59 -20.30 8.47
CA GLY A 580 2.44 -21.32 9.08
C GLY A 580 3.83 -21.41 8.43
N ILE A 581 3.92 -21.42 7.10
CA ILE A 581 5.23 -21.43 6.40
C ILE A 581 6.03 -20.15 6.69
N VAL A 582 5.38 -18.98 6.73
CA VAL A 582 6.06 -17.72 7.05
C VAL A 582 6.61 -17.72 8.47
N CYS A 583 5.85 -18.22 9.44
CA CYS A 583 6.30 -18.37 10.83
C CYS A 583 7.52 -19.29 10.91
N LEU A 584 7.49 -20.47 10.28
CA LEU A 584 8.65 -21.38 10.24
C LEU A 584 9.88 -20.71 9.60
N LEU A 585 9.71 -20.02 8.46
CA LEU A 585 10.78 -19.26 7.82
C LEU A 585 11.31 -18.12 8.69
N HIS A 586 10.45 -17.51 9.51
CA HIS A 586 10.86 -16.48 10.45
C HIS A 586 11.72 -17.07 11.57
N TYR A 587 11.30 -18.18 12.19
CA TYR A 587 12.07 -18.85 13.24
C TYR A 587 13.42 -19.35 12.73
N MET A 588 13.49 -19.85 11.50
CA MET A 588 14.76 -20.25 10.89
C MET A 588 15.72 -19.07 10.72
N ARG A 589 15.23 -17.86 10.42
CA ARG A 589 16.08 -16.66 10.38
C ARG A 589 16.56 -16.21 11.75
N VAL A 590 15.70 -16.33 12.76
CA VAL A 590 16.12 -16.06 14.15
C VAL A 590 17.26 -17.01 14.52
N LEU A 591 17.07 -18.30 14.27
CA LEU A 591 18.09 -19.32 14.49
C LEU A 591 19.40 -19.03 13.70
N GLU A 592 19.30 -18.60 12.45
CA GLU A 592 20.45 -18.23 11.63
C GLU A 592 21.26 -17.08 12.26
N ARG A 593 20.57 -16.04 12.75
CA ARG A 593 21.21 -14.92 13.42
C ARG A 593 21.89 -15.33 14.72
N GLU A 594 21.25 -16.20 15.50
CA GLU A 594 21.83 -16.72 16.74
C GLU A 594 23.08 -17.55 16.50
N ILE A 595 23.08 -18.38 15.44
CA ILE A 595 24.28 -19.08 14.99
C ILE A 595 25.38 -18.07 14.66
N GLN A 596 25.06 -17.02 13.90
CA GLN A 596 26.04 -16.01 13.49
C GLN A 596 26.62 -15.24 14.68
N HIS A 597 25.81 -14.88 15.67
CA HIS A 597 26.20 -14.04 16.80
C HIS A 597 27.13 -14.77 17.78
N HIS A 598 26.85 -16.04 18.10
CA HIS A 598 27.51 -16.69 19.25
C HIS A 598 28.88 -17.29 18.98
N GLY A 599 29.40 -17.25 17.73
CA GLY A 599 30.78 -17.63 17.36
C GLY A 599 31.14 -19.11 17.59
N GLN A 600 31.02 -19.57 18.83
CA GLN A 600 31.07 -20.96 19.27
C GLN A 600 29.67 -21.58 19.33
N TYR A 601 29.65 -22.89 19.10
CA TYR A 601 28.45 -23.72 19.08
C TYR A 601 27.81 -23.81 20.48
N GLN A 602 26.50 -23.53 20.57
CA GLN A 602 25.73 -23.71 21.79
C GLN A 602 24.69 -24.83 21.61
N ASP A 603 24.59 -25.71 22.61
CA ASP A 603 23.55 -26.73 22.76
C ASP A 603 22.12 -26.15 22.60
N ALA A 604 21.93 -24.90 23.03
CA ALA A 604 20.69 -24.15 22.86
C ALA A 604 20.24 -24.03 21.39
N THR A 605 21.17 -23.85 20.46
CA THR A 605 20.89 -23.68 19.03
C THR A 605 20.37 -24.97 18.39
N VAL A 606 20.93 -26.12 18.76
CA VAL A 606 20.44 -27.42 18.28
C VAL A 606 19.13 -27.81 18.94
N LYS A 607 18.96 -27.51 20.23
CA LYS A 607 17.67 -27.62 20.91
C LYS A 607 16.59 -26.77 20.22
N LEU A 608 16.90 -25.52 19.84
CA LEU A 608 15.96 -24.68 19.11
C LEU A 608 15.63 -25.25 17.73
N TYR A 609 16.61 -25.70 16.95
CA TYR A 609 16.36 -26.36 15.66
C TYR A 609 15.45 -27.59 15.82
N ARG A 610 15.70 -28.44 16.83
CA ARG A 610 14.87 -29.61 17.12
C ARG A 610 13.44 -29.22 17.50
N ARG A 611 13.26 -28.16 18.28
CA ARG A 611 11.92 -27.63 18.61
C ARG A 611 11.19 -27.14 17.35
N ILE A 612 11.88 -26.43 16.44
CA ILE A 612 11.31 -26.02 15.15
C ILE A 612 10.98 -27.26 14.29
N GLN A 613 11.80 -28.31 14.31
CA GLN A 613 11.54 -29.56 13.59
C GLN A 613 10.29 -30.30 14.13
N VAL A 614 10.08 -30.30 15.45
CA VAL A 614 8.84 -30.84 16.05
C VAL A 614 7.64 -30.00 15.64
N LEU A 615 7.77 -28.67 15.67
CA LEU A 615 6.72 -27.76 15.20
C LEU A 615 6.39 -27.97 13.72
N GLU A 616 7.39 -28.20 12.87
CA GLU A 616 7.20 -28.49 11.44
C GLU A 616 6.50 -29.82 11.20
N LYS A 617 6.77 -30.85 12.01
CA LYS A 617 6.05 -32.13 11.93
C LYS A 617 4.57 -31.96 12.30
N SER A 618 4.30 -31.32 13.43
CA SER A 618 2.93 -30.99 13.86
C SER A 618 2.23 -30.10 12.84
N TYR A 619 2.96 -29.15 12.25
CA TYR A 619 2.44 -28.29 11.19
C TYR A 619 2.10 -29.10 9.93
N ASN A 620 2.88 -30.10 9.53
CA ASN A 620 2.61 -30.93 8.35
C ASN A 620 1.39 -31.86 8.54
N GLU A 621 1.04 -32.25 9.77
CA GLU A 621 -0.08 -33.19 10.03
C GLU A 621 -1.43 -32.69 9.53
N SER A 622 -1.68 -31.37 9.48
CA SER A 622 -2.96 -30.83 8.99
C SER A 622 -3.02 -30.53 7.47
N PRO A 623 -2.08 -29.78 6.87
CA PRO A 623 -2.15 -29.39 5.48
C PRO A 623 -1.72 -30.51 4.52
N MET A 624 -0.92 -31.50 4.95
CA MET A 624 -0.34 -32.51 4.06
C MET A 624 -1.39 -33.39 3.38
N ASP A 625 -2.48 -33.73 4.07
CA ASP A 625 -3.48 -34.68 3.58
C ASP A 625 -4.59 -34.02 2.75
N ARG A 626 -4.75 -32.70 2.87
CA ARG A 626 -5.84 -31.97 2.21
C ARG A 626 -5.39 -30.70 1.50
N ILE A 627 -4.81 -29.74 2.23
CA ILE A 627 -4.54 -28.41 1.69
C ILE A 627 -3.49 -28.46 0.58
N VAL A 628 -2.38 -29.15 0.81
CA VAL A 628 -1.29 -29.29 -0.17
C VAL A 628 -1.75 -30.04 -1.43
N PRO A 629 -2.36 -31.24 -1.35
CA PRO A 629 -2.89 -31.96 -2.52
C PRO A 629 -3.81 -31.11 -3.39
N VAL A 630 -4.80 -30.49 -2.76
CA VAL A 630 -5.84 -29.73 -3.47
C VAL A 630 -5.25 -28.48 -4.10
N THR A 631 -4.27 -27.86 -3.45
CA THR A 631 -3.56 -26.70 -4.01
C THR A 631 -2.69 -27.10 -5.20
N LEU A 632 -1.94 -28.21 -5.10
CA LEU A 632 -1.03 -28.67 -6.15
C LEU A 632 -1.74 -29.22 -7.39
N ILE A 633 -2.96 -29.73 -7.25
CA ILE A 633 -3.74 -30.28 -8.38
C ILE A 633 -4.79 -29.28 -8.85
N GLY A 634 -5.58 -28.73 -7.92
CA GLY A 634 -6.73 -27.90 -8.23
C GLY A 634 -6.36 -26.55 -8.83
N MET A 635 -5.33 -25.88 -8.32
CA MET A 635 -4.97 -24.54 -8.77
C MET A 635 -4.33 -24.54 -10.17
N PRO A 636 -3.48 -25.51 -10.55
CA PRO A 636 -3.10 -25.71 -11.94
C PRO A 636 -4.29 -25.92 -12.89
N LEU A 637 -5.28 -26.73 -12.51
CA LEU A 637 -6.48 -26.92 -13.35
C LEU A 637 -7.27 -25.62 -13.54
N VAL A 638 -7.48 -24.86 -12.45
CA VAL A 638 -8.13 -23.54 -12.51
C VAL A 638 -7.32 -22.56 -13.38
N GLN A 639 -5.98 -22.59 -13.30
CA GLN A 639 -5.10 -21.79 -14.15
C GLN A 639 -5.23 -22.17 -15.63
N ILE A 640 -5.18 -23.46 -15.96
CA ILE A 640 -5.26 -23.97 -17.35
C ILE A 640 -6.57 -23.52 -17.99
N VAL A 641 -7.70 -23.74 -17.31
CA VAL A 641 -9.02 -23.37 -17.83
C VAL A 641 -9.17 -21.85 -17.93
N GLY A 642 -8.66 -21.09 -16.95
CA GLY A 642 -8.67 -19.63 -16.99
C GLY A 642 -7.90 -19.07 -18.18
N LEU A 643 -6.67 -19.53 -18.39
CA LEU A 643 -5.85 -19.10 -19.52
C LEU A 643 -6.45 -19.54 -20.86
N TYR A 644 -6.99 -20.76 -20.94
CA TYR A 644 -7.66 -21.25 -22.15
C TYR A 644 -8.84 -20.36 -22.53
N ALA A 645 -9.70 -20.01 -21.57
CA ALA A 645 -10.85 -19.14 -21.79
C ALA A 645 -10.43 -17.72 -22.21
N MET A 646 -9.37 -17.18 -21.59
CA MET A 646 -8.82 -15.88 -21.97
C MET A 646 -8.32 -15.85 -23.42
N LEU A 647 -7.62 -16.90 -23.86
CA LEU A 647 -7.05 -16.95 -25.21
C LEU A 647 -8.12 -17.23 -26.26
N ASN A 648 -9.00 -18.21 -25.99
CA ASN A 648 -9.86 -18.80 -27.01
C ASN A 648 -11.31 -18.31 -26.98
N LEU A 649 -11.77 -17.70 -25.90
CA LEU A 649 -13.18 -17.33 -25.69
C LEU A 649 -13.38 -15.83 -25.45
N HIS A 650 -12.36 -15.00 -25.67
CA HIS A 650 -12.41 -13.56 -25.40
C HIS A 650 -13.45 -12.82 -26.25
N ASP A 651 -13.64 -13.23 -27.50
CA ASP A 651 -14.66 -12.63 -28.38
C ASP A 651 -16.06 -13.19 -28.14
N THR A 652 -16.17 -14.38 -27.54
CA THR A 652 -17.47 -15.06 -27.37
C THR A 652 -18.13 -14.77 -26.03
N ILE A 653 -17.34 -14.52 -24.98
CA ILE A 653 -17.87 -14.23 -23.65
C ILE A 653 -18.02 -12.73 -23.49
N THR A 654 -19.26 -12.27 -23.32
CA THR A 654 -19.56 -10.85 -23.15
C THR A 654 -19.06 -10.31 -21.80
N MET A 655 -18.70 -9.03 -21.79
CA MET A 655 -18.45 -8.29 -20.55
C MET A 655 -19.77 -8.09 -19.78
N PRO A 656 -19.79 -8.17 -18.43
CA PRO A 656 -18.63 -8.26 -17.53
C PRO A 656 -18.13 -9.69 -17.24
N GLY A 657 -18.82 -10.73 -17.75
CA GLY A 657 -18.52 -12.14 -17.42
C GLY A 657 -17.09 -12.56 -17.75
N PHE A 658 -16.50 -12.00 -18.81
CA PHE A 658 -15.12 -12.27 -19.19
C PHE A 658 -14.09 -11.85 -18.11
N LEU A 659 -14.35 -10.82 -17.30
CA LEU A 659 -13.39 -10.31 -16.30
C LEU A 659 -13.00 -11.35 -15.23
N ILE A 660 -13.82 -12.38 -15.05
CA ILE A 660 -13.57 -13.43 -14.06
C ILE A 660 -12.39 -14.30 -14.46
N PHE A 661 -12.20 -14.58 -15.75
CA PHE A 661 -11.14 -15.49 -16.22
C PHE A 661 -9.72 -14.92 -16.02
N PRO A 662 -9.42 -13.64 -16.36
CA PRO A 662 -8.15 -13.01 -16.02
C PRO A 662 -7.85 -13.00 -14.52
N VAL A 663 -8.85 -12.67 -13.69
CA VAL A 663 -8.69 -12.66 -12.23
C VAL A 663 -8.41 -14.06 -11.71
N MET A 664 -9.14 -15.06 -12.20
CA MET A 664 -8.98 -16.47 -11.85
C MET A 664 -7.61 -17.03 -12.27
N ALA A 665 -7.18 -16.77 -13.52
CA ALA A 665 -5.89 -17.20 -14.04
C ALA A 665 -4.74 -16.56 -13.26
N LEU A 666 -4.82 -15.25 -12.99
CA LEU A 666 -3.80 -14.54 -12.22
C LEU A 666 -3.72 -15.02 -10.77
N ASN A 667 -4.87 -15.19 -10.08
CA ASN A 667 -4.90 -15.71 -8.73
C ASN A 667 -4.28 -17.11 -8.65
N SER A 668 -4.63 -17.99 -9.59
CA SER A 668 -4.13 -19.37 -9.62
C SER A 668 -2.64 -19.42 -9.95
N PHE A 669 -2.17 -18.60 -10.89
CA PHE A 669 -0.75 -18.43 -11.19
C PHE A 669 0.04 -17.98 -9.97
N LEU A 670 -0.40 -16.90 -9.30
CA LEU A 670 0.27 -16.39 -8.11
C LEU A 670 0.27 -17.43 -6.99
N ASN A 671 -0.86 -18.09 -6.76
CA ASN A 671 -0.99 -19.13 -5.74
C ASN A 671 -0.04 -20.33 -6.01
N ASN A 672 0.09 -20.76 -7.26
CA ASN A 672 1.03 -21.81 -7.65
C ASN A 672 2.49 -21.39 -7.41
N ILE A 673 2.87 -20.19 -7.86
CA ILE A 673 4.23 -19.67 -7.67
C ILE A 673 4.56 -19.52 -6.18
N PHE A 674 3.70 -18.85 -5.39
CA PHE A 674 3.97 -18.56 -3.99
C PHE A 674 3.96 -19.81 -3.11
N THR A 675 2.99 -20.71 -3.27
CA THR A 675 2.92 -21.99 -2.51
C THR A 675 4.23 -22.75 -2.63
N VAL A 676 4.65 -22.98 -3.87
CA VAL A 676 5.72 -23.92 -4.16
C VAL A 676 7.09 -23.27 -3.91
N THR A 677 7.23 -21.98 -4.22
CA THR A 677 8.46 -21.22 -3.92
C THR A 677 8.70 -21.12 -2.42
N LEU A 678 7.67 -20.84 -1.61
CA LEU A 678 7.85 -20.75 -0.16
C LEU A 678 8.26 -22.09 0.46
N ALA A 679 7.60 -23.18 0.05
CA ALA A 679 7.95 -24.52 0.50
C ALA A 679 9.42 -24.85 0.15
N SER A 680 9.86 -24.50 -1.06
CA SER A 680 11.25 -24.65 -1.48
C SER A 680 12.23 -23.79 -0.66
N ILE A 681 11.88 -22.53 -0.37
CA ILE A 681 12.71 -21.66 0.45
C ILE A 681 12.89 -22.25 1.85
N MET A 682 11.84 -22.86 2.42
CA MET A 682 11.91 -23.50 3.74
C MET A 682 12.88 -24.70 3.73
N HIS A 683 12.81 -25.54 2.70
CA HIS A 683 13.75 -26.65 2.50
C HIS A 683 15.20 -26.16 2.35
N ASN A 684 15.44 -25.20 1.45
CA ASN A 684 16.78 -24.69 1.20
C ASN A 684 17.37 -23.96 2.41
N SER A 685 16.55 -23.21 3.14
CA SER A 685 16.99 -22.47 4.34
C SER A 685 17.36 -23.46 5.46
N SER A 686 16.56 -24.51 5.65
CA SER A 686 16.86 -25.52 6.67
C SER A 686 18.07 -26.39 6.32
N LEU A 687 18.25 -26.76 5.05
CA LEU A 687 19.45 -27.48 4.58
C LEU A 687 20.71 -26.64 4.82
N ARG A 688 20.65 -25.34 4.47
CA ARG A 688 21.75 -24.41 4.70
C ARG A 688 22.08 -24.28 6.18
N LEU A 689 21.06 -24.10 7.02
CA LEU A 689 21.24 -23.97 8.47
C LEU A 689 21.85 -25.23 9.08
N LEU A 690 21.35 -26.41 8.71
CA LEU A 690 21.88 -27.68 9.19
C LEU A 690 23.33 -27.90 8.73
N THR A 691 23.67 -27.50 7.50
CA THR A 691 25.05 -27.57 6.99
C THR A 691 25.97 -26.61 7.74
N THR A 692 25.52 -25.39 8.01
CA THR A 692 26.27 -24.42 8.82
C THR A 692 26.50 -24.92 10.25
N LEU A 693 25.47 -25.51 10.86
CA LEU A 693 25.59 -26.13 12.18
C LEU A 693 26.62 -27.27 12.17
N LYS A 694 26.56 -28.19 11.19
CA LYS A 694 27.51 -29.30 11.05
C LYS A 694 28.95 -28.82 10.88
N LYS A 695 29.17 -27.75 10.11
CA LYS A 695 30.50 -27.15 9.89
C LYS A 695 31.06 -26.49 11.15
N ARG A 696 30.21 -25.97 12.03
CA ARG A 696 30.61 -25.27 13.26
C ARG A 696 30.76 -26.19 14.49
N VAL A 697 30.47 -27.48 14.38
CA VAL A 697 30.76 -28.43 15.46
C VAL A 697 32.27 -28.70 15.52
N SER A 698 32.94 -28.07 16.49
CA SER A 698 34.34 -28.31 16.87
C SER A 698 34.46 -28.60 18.38
N GLY A 699 35.58 -29.17 18.83
CA GLY A 699 35.88 -29.42 20.24
C GLY A 699 35.59 -30.84 20.77
N GLY A 700 35.83 -31.06 22.07
CA GLY A 700 35.83 -32.40 22.69
C GLY A 700 34.50 -33.16 22.66
N ARG A 701 33.35 -32.47 22.54
CA ARG A 701 32.01 -33.09 22.41
C ARG A 701 31.56 -33.31 20.96
N ARG A 702 32.46 -33.14 19.98
CA ARG A 702 32.15 -33.21 18.55
C ARG A 702 31.43 -34.48 18.14
N ALA A 703 31.84 -35.65 18.64
CA ALA A 703 31.25 -36.92 18.24
C ALA A 703 29.76 -37.03 18.64
N LEU A 704 29.41 -36.63 19.87
CA LEU A 704 28.04 -36.65 20.36
C LEU A 704 27.16 -35.65 19.60
N LEU A 705 27.65 -34.42 19.40
CA LEU A 705 26.92 -33.37 18.69
C LEU A 705 26.77 -33.67 17.20
N GLN A 706 27.76 -34.30 16.57
CA GLN A 706 27.63 -34.76 15.18
C GLN A 706 26.59 -35.87 15.05
N ARG A 707 26.52 -36.81 16.02
CA ARG A 707 25.43 -37.81 16.06
C ARG A 707 24.08 -37.13 16.21
N GLU A 708 23.99 -36.12 17.07
CA GLU A 708 22.76 -35.34 17.28
C GLU A 708 22.32 -34.57 16.02
N LEU A 709 23.24 -33.89 15.34
CA LEU A 709 22.95 -33.21 14.07
C LEU A 709 22.70 -34.18 12.91
N LYS A 710 23.22 -35.41 12.97
CA LYS A 710 22.91 -36.47 12.01
C LYS A 710 21.48 -36.99 12.19
N SER A 711 20.93 -36.91 13.41
CA SER A 711 19.53 -37.25 13.67
C SER A 711 18.55 -36.14 13.26
N CYS A 712 19.02 -34.89 13.13
CA CYS A 712 18.21 -33.76 12.68
C CYS A 712 17.94 -33.87 11.17
N SER A 713 16.68 -33.79 10.77
CA SER A 713 16.29 -33.77 9.37
C SER A 713 16.15 -32.35 8.84
N VAL A 714 16.27 -32.19 7.52
CA VAL A 714 15.89 -30.95 6.83
C VAL A 714 14.38 -30.77 6.93
N LEU A 715 13.92 -29.53 7.16
CA LEU A 715 12.49 -29.21 7.25
C LEU A 715 11.91 -29.22 5.84
N LYS A 716 10.73 -29.82 5.63
CA LYS A 716 10.13 -29.95 4.30
C LYS A 716 8.61 -29.94 4.37
N ILE A 717 7.98 -29.14 3.51
CA ILE A 717 6.52 -29.21 3.35
C ILE A 717 6.22 -30.50 2.59
N LYS A 718 5.51 -31.41 3.26
CA LYS A 718 5.18 -32.73 2.70
C LYS A 718 3.89 -32.69 1.90
N PHE A 719 3.83 -33.57 0.91
CA PHE A 719 2.64 -33.92 0.16
C PHE A 719 2.61 -35.44 0.03
N GLY A 720 1.80 -36.11 0.86
CA GLY A 720 1.90 -37.55 1.06
C GLY A 720 3.30 -37.97 1.51
N SER A 721 3.90 -38.94 0.81
CA SER A 721 5.28 -39.39 1.05
C SER A 721 6.35 -38.48 0.42
N ASN A 722 5.96 -37.56 -0.47
CA ASN A 722 6.84 -36.67 -1.22
C ASN A 722 6.99 -35.30 -0.55
N PHE A 723 7.83 -34.44 -1.13
CA PHE A 723 8.01 -33.05 -0.69
C PHE A 723 8.18 -32.11 -1.88
N ILE A 724 7.89 -30.83 -1.64
CA ILE A 724 8.03 -29.78 -2.65
C ILE A 724 9.49 -29.32 -2.72
N ASP A 725 10.10 -29.41 -3.90
CA ASP A 725 11.48 -29.00 -4.15
C ASP A 725 11.57 -27.62 -4.86
N ARG A 726 12.78 -27.24 -5.28
CA ARG A 726 13.03 -25.95 -5.96
C ARG A 726 12.59 -25.92 -7.43
N THR A 727 12.50 -27.04 -8.10
CA THR A 727 12.15 -27.10 -9.54
C THR A 727 10.64 -27.23 -9.73
N THR A 728 9.92 -27.74 -8.72
CA THR A 728 8.47 -27.92 -8.72
C THR A 728 7.67 -26.70 -9.22
N PRO A 729 7.97 -25.43 -8.87
CA PRO A 729 7.17 -24.30 -9.36
C PRO A 729 7.26 -24.16 -10.88
N LEU A 730 8.46 -24.34 -11.43
CA LEU A 730 8.70 -24.26 -12.87
C LEU A 730 8.06 -25.43 -13.61
N VAL A 731 8.11 -26.64 -13.03
CA VAL A 731 7.46 -27.83 -13.60
C VAL A 731 5.94 -27.63 -13.66
N ILE A 732 5.32 -27.13 -12.59
CA ILE A 732 3.88 -26.87 -12.56
C ILE A 732 3.49 -25.78 -13.57
N GLN A 733 4.27 -24.70 -13.68
CA GLN A 733 3.97 -23.65 -14.64
C GLN A 733 4.16 -24.09 -16.08
N ASN A 734 5.23 -24.86 -16.36
CA ASN A 734 5.44 -25.45 -17.67
C ASN A 734 4.28 -26.40 -18.04
N PHE A 735 3.84 -27.23 -17.10
CA PHE A 735 2.66 -28.08 -17.28
C PHE A 735 1.41 -27.25 -17.59
N CYS A 736 1.12 -26.19 -16.82
CA CYS A 736 -0.04 -25.34 -17.06
C CYS A 736 -0.01 -24.71 -18.46
N LEU A 737 1.14 -24.17 -18.87
CA LEU A 737 1.30 -23.55 -20.18
C LEU A 737 1.21 -24.58 -21.31
N HIS A 738 1.84 -25.74 -21.15
CA HIS A 738 1.80 -26.83 -22.13
C HIS A 738 0.37 -27.32 -22.36
N GLU A 739 -0.39 -27.58 -21.30
CA GLU A 739 -1.78 -28.03 -21.42
C GLU A 739 -2.70 -26.95 -22.00
N THR A 740 -2.53 -25.68 -21.61
CA THR A 740 -3.28 -24.57 -22.23
C THR A 740 -3.00 -24.46 -23.74
N MET A 741 -1.74 -24.61 -24.15
CA MET A 741 -1.36 -24.58 -25.57
C MET A 741 -1.94 -25.77 -26.32
N SER A 742 -1.85 -26.99 -25.77
CA SER A 742 -2.44 -28.19 -26.36
C SER A 742 -3.95 -28.03 -26.58
N LEU A 743 -4.68 -27.53 -25.59
CA LEU A 743 -6.12 -27.26 -25.73
C LEU A 743 -6.43 -26.20 -26.79
N THR A 744 -5.58 -25.17 -26.90
CA THR A 744 -5.70 -24.11 -27.91
C THR A 744 -5.48 -24.66 -29.32
N LEU A 745 -4.45 -25.49 -29.51
CA LEU A 745 -4.14 -26.12 -30.79
C LEU A 745 -5.26 -27.09 -31.23
N ILE A 746 -5.83 -27.87 -30.31
CA ILE A 746 -6.97 -28.74 -30.59
C ILE A 746 -8.17 -27.95 -31.10
N LYS A 747 -8.45 -26.78 -30.51
CA LYS A 747 -9.53 -25.89 -30.98
C LYS A 747 -9.23 -25.35 -32.38
N SER A 748 -8.02 -24.85 -32.61
CA SER A 748 -7.62 -24.30 -33.92
C SER A 748 -7.70 -25.35 -35.03
N GLY A 749 -7.24 -26.59 -34.76
CA GLY A 749 -7.28 -27.67 -35.74
C GLY A 749 -8.69 -28.12 -36.12
N LYS A 750 -9.67 -27.97 -35.22
CA LYS A 750 -11.10 -28.22 -35.53
C LYS A 750 -11.71 -27.16 -36.43
N ASN A 751 -11.23 -25.92 -36.40
CA ASN A 751 -11.73 -24.84 -37.27
C ASN A 751 -11.16 -24.89 -38.69
N MET A 752 -10.10 -25.68 -38.91
CA MET A 752 -9.50 -25.88 -40.24
C MET A 752 -10.12 -27.06 -41.01
N LYS A 753 -10.94 -27.89 -40.34
CA LYS A 753 -11.74 -28.95 -40.94
C LYS A 753 -13.17 -28.45 -41.10
#